data_AF-A0A424JXU1-F1
#
_entry.id   AF-A0A424JXU1-F1
#
_cell.length_a   1.000
_cell.length_b   1.000
_cell.length_c   1.000
_cell.angle_alpha   90.00
_cell.angle_beta   90.00
_cell.angle_gamma   90.00
#
_symmetry.space_group_name_H-M   'P 1'
#
loop_
_entity.id
_entity.type
_entity.pdbx_description
1 polymer ?
#
loop_
_entity_poly.entity_id
_entity_poly.type
_entity_poly.pdbx_seq_one_letter_code
_entity_poly.pdbx_strand_id
1 'polypeptide(L)'
;MKFSKLAMAAATSVASLASAQLIPFDITGSGGDSFDYPFSATGVPNTITVDSFFVNGGAGTQAGDLQLILTSPSGTCLELGGRDLGFGCPDGGDFPGSWNSTAPDQYLHTFDVNGSFGLEDGQYVLTVRHGFSGGGNDTWIGSASITFGDTVDCNANGIDDAEDIANGTSEDCNINGLPDECEADPANDCNDNGILDACEELPDCDDDGITDCDELAQGAADCDSNQIPDVCEPGAGVPNDLQEDAIEIFTGTTLGNTECAGQEDTWLCEGNFFTGDGPDIWYVFTISESSTVSMTTCDSDYDTDLSIHSPSGTILFCDGDSGDDDATQGCVIYASELNVSLEAGTYYVRVGGYNGAVGNVSLDVLITNGTDCNGNGVSDEEDIANGTSEDCNNSTIPDECEADPITDCDGNGVLDSCEDLPDCDGDGISNCGEIAGGAADCDANGVPDSCESGGGESNEVGVPFDSGVLDGTQASAPFTVQANGSLTSMAIDLTYTNVDADGSWAGDLLIQITDPQGTCVEVGGFNVDLCTEVDDFPVEWDVAASGDYSYTVDFCGTALTGDGAWTFVFVHGWDTGTQDQWAGSLTIEVVGEGGFSDCNGNGVEDVEDIANGTSEDCNNNDRPDECDLGPSTDCDGNGVIDACETLPDCDNNGISDCAEIAGGATDCNADGIPDSCESAGGGENIELSFDTGALDGNGVTSVYEVEFDGVFASLGVDLAFTNLDDDGTWAGDLIIQITDPDGTCVEVGGYNIDLCEEIDDFPAEWDVAASGDYTHLYDFCGQGLVGSGTWSIAFAHGYGTGTQDQWAGTLTLNVLGDNPPAPCPADFNGDGTVGFTDLTVLLSSYGLDAGGDLDGNGETGFTDLTILLSAYGACP
;
A
#
# COMPACT_ATOMS: atom_id res chain seq x y z
N MET A 1 -6.28 -90.30 2.91
CA MET A 1 -5.62 -89.98 4.19
C MET A 1 -5.12 -88.54 4.08
N LYS A 2 -5.36 -87.71 5.11
CA LYS A 2 -4.93 -86.31 5.23
C LYS A 2 -3.42 -86.18 5.43
N PHE A 3 -2.84 -85.05 5.00
CA PHE A 3 -1.92 -84.10 5.68
C PHE A 3 -1.70 -82.93 4.67
N SER A 4 -2.36 -81.77 4.75
CA SER A 4 -2.18 -80.53 5.56
C SER A 4 -1.01 -79.59 5.16
N LYS A 5 -1.40 -78.36 4.75
CA LYS A 5 -0.73 -77.03 4.68
C LYS A 5 0.73 -76.89 5.13
N LEU A 6 1.52 -76.18 4.32
CA LEU A 6 2.32 -75.02 4.74
C LEU A 6 2.46 -74.04 3.55
N ALA A 7 2.18 -72.76 3.78
CA ALA A 7 2.43 -71.66 2.85
C ALA A 7 3.83 -71.09 3.13
N MET A 8 4.56 -70.73 2.08
CA MET A 8 5.50 -69.60 2.10
C MET A 8 5.81 -69.18 0.66
N ALA A 9 5.76 -67.88 0.43
CA ALA A 9 5.98 -67.19 -0.83
C ALA A 9 7.36 -67.51 -1.44
N ALA A 10 7.38 -67.60 -2.76
CA ALA A 10 8.54 -67.28 -3.56
C ALA A 10 8.01 -66.41 -4.70
N ALA A 11 8.13 -65.09 -4.52
CA ALA A 11 8.15 -64.15 -5.62
C ALA A 11 9.23 -64.67 -6.57
N THR A 12 8.80 -65.12 -7.74
CA THR A 12 9.70 -65.56 -8.79
C THR A 12 10.03 -64.28 -9.53
N SER A 13 11.20 -63.72 -9.25
CA SER A 13 11.83 -62.69 -10.08
C SER A 13 11.83 -63.20 -11.52
N VAL A 14 10.96 -62.65 -12.35
CA VAL A 14 11.12 -62.77 -13.80
C VAL A 14 12.10 -61.67 -14.18
N ALA A 15 13.40 -61.92 -13.94
CA ALA A 15 14.41 -61.27 -14.76
C ALA A 15 14.24 -61.88 -16.16
N SER A 16 13.41 -61.23 -16.98
CA SER A 16 13.34 -61.48 -18.41
C SER A 16 14.70 -61.15 -18.99
N LEU A 17 15.39 -62.13 -19.57
CA LEU A 17 16.68 -61.92 -20.22
C LEU A 17 16.43 -61.10 -21.49
N ALA A 18 16.93 -59.85 -21.53
CA ALA A 18 16.92 -59.01 -22.73
C ALA A 18 17.29 -59.82 -23.98
N SER A 19 16.41 -59.81 -24.98
CA SER A 19 16.63 -60.53 -26.24
C SER A 19 17.43 -59.64 -27.18
N ALA A 20 18.69 -59.98 -27.44
CA ALA A 20 19.52 -59.28 -28.43
C ALA A 20 19.30 -59.87 -29.83
N GLN A 21 18.87 -59.04 -30.78
CA GLN A 21 18.72 -59.39 -32.18
C GLN A 21 19.94 -58.93 -32.98
N LEU A 22 20.60 -59.87 -33.66
CA LEU A 22 21.77 -59.59 -34.50
C LEU A 22 21.37 -59.53 -35.98
N ILE A 23 21.58 -58.38 -36.61
CA ILE A 23 21.19 -58.10 -37.99
C ILE A 23 22.46 -57.87 -38.81
N PRO A 24 22.89 -58.85 -39.62
CA PRO A 24 24.03 -58.66 -40.50
C PRO A 24 23.64 -57.78 -41.69
N PHE A 25 24.49 -56.82 -42.03
CA PHE A 25 24.35 -55.98 -43.21
C PHE A 25 25.62 -55.98 -44.06
N ASP A 26 25.42 -55.79 -45.36
CA ASP A 26 26.47 -55.66 -46.36
C ASP A 26 25.92 -54.69 -47.40
N ILE A 27 26.42 -53.47 -47.35
CA ILE A 27 26.06 -52.40 -48.27
C ILE A 27 27.29 -51.98 -49.03
N THR A 28 27.20 -52.02 -50.36
CA THR A 28 28.18 -51.45 -51.27
C THR A 28 27.43 -50.59 -52.28
N GLY A 29 27.67 -49.29 -52.29
CA GLY A 29 26.85 -48.37 -53.04
C GLY A 29 27.40 -46.95 -53.08
N SER A 30 26.76 -46.11 -53.89
CA SER A 30 27.01 -44.67 -53.96
C SER A 30 26.01 -43.89 -53.11
N GLY A 31 26.23 -42.59 -52.95
CA GLY A 31 25.38 -41.72 -52.12
C GLY A 31 23.89 -41.92 -52.33
N GLY A 32 23.18 -42.26 -51.26
CA GLY A 32 21.73 -42.47 -51.24
C GLY A 32 21.24 -43.92 -51.37
N ASP A 33 22.11 -44.90 -51.69
CA ASP A 33 21.72 -46.32 -51.74
C ASP A 33 21.29 -46.83 -50.35
N SER A 34 20.14 -47.51 -50.27
CA SER A 34 19.57 -48.04 -49.02
C SER A 34 19.12 -49.50 -49.14
N PHE A 35 19.17 -50.23 -48.04
CA PHE A 35 18.75 -51.63 -47.94
C PHE A 35 17.97 -51.88 -46.64
N ASP A 36 16.82 -52.53 -46.76
CA ASP A 36 15.95 -52.87 -45.63
C ASP A 36 16.21 -54.29 -45.13
N TYR A 37 16.40 -54.42 -43.82
CA TYR A 37 16.62 -55.67 -43.12
C TYR A 37 15.47 -55.89 -42.12
N PRO A 38 14.36 -56.53 -42.53
CA PRO A 38 13.24 -56.82 -41.64
C PRO A 38 13.58 -57.93 -40.65
N PHE A 39 13.12 -57.79 -39.41
CA PHE A 39 13.26 -58.79 -38.37
C PHE A 39 12.09 -58.73 -37.38
N SER A 40 11.83 -59.82 -36.66
CA SER A 40 10.77 -59.86 -35.64
C SER A 40 11.38 -59.78 -34.25
N ALA A 41 10.83 -58.91 -33.42
CA ALA A 41 11.21 -58.74 -32.02
C ALA A 41 9.95 -58.48 -31.16
N THR A 42 10.12 -58.62 -29.85
CA THR A 42 9.12 -58.32 -28.83
C THR A 42 9.76 -57.39 -27.80
N GLY A 43 9.02 -56.39 -27.33
CA GLY A 43 9.53 -55.35 -26.43
C GLY A 43 10.11 -54.13 -27.15
N VAL A 44 10.62 -53.16 -26.38
CA VAL A 44 11.16 -51.88 -26.88
C VAL A 44 12.64 -52.04 -27.24
N PRO A 45 13.14 -51.43 -28.32
CA PRO A 45 14.58 -51.32 -28.56
C PRO A 45 15.25 -50.45 -27.48
N ASN A 46 16.26 -50.96 -26.79
CA ASN A 46 16.99 -50.23 -25.75
C ASN A 46 18.32 -49.68 -26.24
N THR A 47 19.11 -50.52 -26.92
CA THR A 47 20.42 -50.11 -27.44
C THR A 47 20.66 -50.72 -28.81
N ILE A 48 21.37 -49.98 -29.67
CA ILE A 48 21.81 -50.44 -30.99
C ILE A 48 23.33 -50.40 -31.03
N THR A 49 23.97 -51.57 -31.02
CA THR A 49 25.42 -51.69 -31.18
C THR A 49 25.76 -52.01 -32.62
N VAL A 50 26.48 -51.10 -33.28
CA VAL A 50 26.93 -51.22 -34.67
C VAL A 50 28.39 -51.65 -34.68
N ASP A 51 28.66 -52.83 -35.23
CA ASP A 51 30.00 -53.31 -35.53
C ASP A 51 30.16 -53.39 -37.05
N SER A 52 30.95 -52.50 -37.64
CA SER A 52 31.09 -52.38 -39.09
C SER A 52 32.55 -52.34 -39.53
N PHE A 53 32.86 -53.01 -40.63
CA PHE A 53 34.10 -52.86 -41.36
C PHE A 53 33.86 -51.95 -42.57
N PHE A 54 34.53 -50.81 -42.58
CA PHE A 54 34.39 -49.81 -43.63
C PHE A 54 35.52 -49.94 -44.66
N VAL A 55 35.19 -49.83 -45.94
CA VAL A 55 36.14 -49.69 -47.04
C VAL A 55 35.74 -48.48 -47.87
N ASN A 56 36.58 -47.45 -47.82
CA ASN A 56 36.40 -46.25 -48.61
C ASN A 56 36.61 -46.57 -50.11
N GLY A 57 35.61 -46.26 -50.93
CA GLY A 57 35.66 -46.31 -52.39
C GLY A 57 35.36 -44.98 -53.08
N GLY A 58 35.36 -43.86 -52.34
CA GLY A 58 34.98 -42.53 -52.80
C GLY A 58 35.81 -41.36 -52.24
N ALA A 59 35.93 -40.28 -53.02
CA ALA A 59 36.56 -39.05 -52.52
C ALA A 59 35.56 -38.26 -51.66
N GLY A 60 35.94 -37.92 -50.43
CA GLY A 60 35.10 -37.14 -49.50
C GLY A 60 34.26 -37.97 -48.54
N THR A 61 34.31 -39.31 -48.65
CA THR A 61 33.55 -40.22 -47.79
C THR A 61 34.34 -40.69 -46.59
N GLN A 62 33.63 -40.96 -45.49
CA GLN A 62 34.17 -41.42 -44.22
C GLN A 62 33.30 -42.52 -43.62
N ALA A 63 33.83 -43.25 -42.65
CA ALA A 63 33.10 -44.34 -41.99
C ALA A 63 31.75 -43.87 -41.40
N GLY A 64 31.72 -42.65 -40.84
CA GLY A 64 30.53 -42.01 -40.25
C GLY A 64 29.48 -41.54 -41.26
N ASP A 65 29.70 -41.71 -42.57
CA ASP A 65 28.65 -41.47 -43.56
C ASP A 65 27.65 -42.66 -43.64
N LEU A 66 27.82 -43.69 -42.80
CA LEU A 66 26.80 -44.73 -42.60
C LEU A 66 25.58 -44.10 -41.93
N GLN A 67 24.39 -44.39 -42.43
CA GLN A 67 23.13 -43.96 -41.85
C GLN A 67 22.29 -45.21 -41.56
N LEU A 68 21.69 -45.26 -40.38
CA LEU A 68 20.85 -46.36 -39.92
C LEU A 68 19.47 -45.78 -39.56
N ILE A 69 18.41 -46.43 -40.02
CA ILE A 69 17.04 -46.04 -39.67
C ILE A 69 16.37 -47.29 -39.12
N LEU A 70 15.87 -47.23 -37.88
CA LEU A 70 15.06 -48.29 -37.31
C LEU A 70 13.59 -47.90 -37.43
N THR A 71 12.77 -48.75 -38.06
CA THR A 71 11.32 -48.55 -38.19
C THR A 71 10.56 -49.62 -37.41
N SER A 72 9.59 -49.19 -36.60
CA SER A 72 8.73 -50.03 -35.79
C SER A 72 7.61 -50.69 -36.61
N PRO A 73 6.90 -51.69 -36.05
CA PRO A 73 5.71 -52.27 -36.66
C PRO A 73 4.59 -51.27 -36.96
N SER A 74 4.42 -50.22 -36.14
CA SER A 74 3.42 -49.15 -36.34
C SER A 74 3.82 -48.15 -37.43
N GLY A 75 5.10 -48.10 -37.79
CA GLY A 75 5.65 -47.19 -38.80
C GLY A 75 6.45 -46.02 -38.22
N THR A 76 6.54 -45.90 -36.89
CA THR A 76 7.43 -44.95 -36.21
C THR A 76 8.88 -45.26 -36.55
N CYS A 77 9.73 -44.24 -36.69
CA CYS A 77 11.12 -44.43 -37.09
C CYS A 77 12.11 -43.57 -36.30
N LEU A 78 13.35 -44.04 -36.18
CA LEU A 78 14.48 -43.35 -35.54
C LEU A 78 15.69 -43.38 -36.48
N GLU A 79 16.32 -42.23 -36.70
CA GLU A 79 17.51 -42.08 -37.55
C GLU A 79 18.79 -42.02 -36.69
N LEU A 80 19.86 -42.74 -37.07
CA LEU A 80 21.14 -42.78 -36.35
C LEU A 80 22.31 -42.59 -37.33
N GLY A 81 23.12 -41.57 -37.06
CA GLY A 81 24.28 -41.19 -37.85
C GLY A 81 24.00 -40.79 -39.30
N GLY A 82 25.04 -40.39 -40.02
CA GLY A 82 24.97 -39.89 -41.39
C GLY A 82 25.54 -38.47 -41.51
N ARG A 83 25.48 -37.88 -42.71
CA ARG A 83 25.97 -36.51 -42.94
C ARG A 83 24.98 -35.64 -43.74
N ASP A 84 24.21 -36.22 -44.66
CA ASP A 84 23.23 -35.54 -45.51
C ASP A 84 21.81 -36.16 -45.36
N LEU A 85 20.88 -35.37 -44.79
CA LEU A 85 19.40 -35.47 -44.76
C LEU A 85 18.80 -36.77 -44.14
N GLY A 86 18.01 -36.68 -43.08
CA GLY A 86 16.75 -35.91 -43.00
C GLY A 86 15.58 -36.75 -43.54
N PHE A 87 15.44 -37.97 -43.02
CA PHE A 87 14.48 -38.98 -43.51
C PHE A 87 13.04 -38.74 -43.02
N GLY A 88 12.80 -37.62 -42.34
CA GLY A 88 11.52 -37.34 -41.68
C GLY A 88 11.31 -38.17 -40.42
N CYS A 89 12.40 -38.72 -39.85
CA CYS A 89 12.41 -39.38 -38.55
C CYS A 89 13.17 -38.49 -37.55
N PRO A 90 12.80 -38.53 -36.26
CA PRO A 90 13.61 -37.94 -35.19
C PRO A 90 15.06 -38.45 -35.21
N ASP A 91 16.00 -37.55 -34.89
CA ASP A 91 17.43 -37.85 -34.81
C ASP A 91 17.76 -38.51 -33.45
N GLY A 92 18.27 -39.74 -33.49
CA GLY A 92 18.70 -40.53 -32.34
C GLY A 92 20.21 -40.46 -32.06
N GLY A 93 20.94 -39.59 -32.77
CA GLY A 93 22.33 -39.25 -32.48
C GLY A 93 23.35 -39.71 -33.53
N ASP A 94 24.50 -39.04 -33.48
CA ASP A 94 25.59 -39.19 -34.44
C ASP A 94 26.68 -40.19 -34.04
N PHE A 95 27.36 -40.77 -35.04
CA PHE A 95 28.57 -41.54 -34.80
C PHE A 95 29.68 -40.66 -34.17
N PRO A 96 30.49 -41.20 -33.26
CA PRO A 96 31.54 -40.42 -32.62
C PRO A 96 32.60 -39.99 -33.63
N GLY A 97 33.30 -38.89 -33.36
CA GLY A 97 34.31 -38.33 -34.27
C GLY A 97 35.46 -39.27 -34.69
N SER A 98 35.64 -40.42 -34.03
CA SER A 98 36.53 -41.49 -34.49
C SER A 98 36.11 -42.11 -35.82
N TRP A 99 34.83 -42.00 -36.19
CA TRP A 99 34.27 -42.44 -37.47
C TRP A 99 34.46 -41.40 -38.59
N ASN A 100 35.01 -40.21 -38.29
CA ASN A 100 35.43 -39.21 -39.28
C ASN A 100 36.76 -39.58 -39.95
N SER A 101 36.84 -40.82 -40.43
CA SER A 101 38.05 -41.43 -40.98
C SER A 101 37.77 -42.05 -42.35
N THR A 102 38.71 -41.85 -43.26
CA THR A 102 38.70 -42.46 -44.60
C THR A 102 39.45 -43.80 -44.64
N ALA A 103 40.06 -44.21 -43.52
CA ALA A 103 40.86 -45.41 -43.45
C ALA A 103 39.98 -46.67 -43.37
N PRO A 104 40.33 -47.74 -44.11
CA PRO A 104 39.63 -49.01 -44.00
C PRO A 104 39.98 -49.66 -42.65
N ASP A 105 38.99 -49.73 -41.76
CA ASP A 105 39.13 -50.26 -40.40
C ASP A 105 37.79 -50.81 -39.90
N GLN A 106 37.84 -51.47 -38.75
CA GLN A 106 36.67 -51.87 -37.99
C GLN A 106 36.26 -50.75 -37.03
N TYR A 107 34.98 -50.40 -37.07
CA TYR A 107 34.38 -49.36 -36.25
C TYR A 107 33.23 -49.95 -35.42
N LEU A 108 33.24 -49.62 -34.12
CA LEU A 108 32.26 -50.10 -33.14
C LEU A 108 31.68 -48.90 -32.40
N HIS A 109 30.36 -48.85 -32.30
CA HIS A 109 29.65 -47.86 -31.49
C HIS A 109 28.32 -48.42 -30.99
N THR A 110 27.84 -47.90 -29.85
CA THR A 110 26.56 -48.28 -29.26
C THR A 110 25.74 -47.01 -29.04
N PHE A 111 24.58 -46.97 -29.67
CA PHE A 111 23.55 -45.95 -29.44
C PHE A 111 22.64 -46.40 -28.31
N ASP A 112 22.27 -45.47 -27.45
CA ASP A 112 21.15 -45.60 -26.52
C ASP A 112 19.90 -45.11 -27.26
N VAL A 113 18.88 -45.95 -27.34
CA VAL A 113 17.63 -45.66 -28.07
C VAL A 113 16.40 -45.90 -27.17
N ASN A 114 16.61 -45.95 -25.85
CA ASN A 114 15.53 -46.03 -24.88
C ASN A 114 14.58 -44.83 -25.05
N GLY A 115 13.27 -45.06 -24.89
CA GLY A 115 12.24 -44.02 -25.02
C GLY A 115 11.92 -43.60 -26.46
N SER A 116 12.73 -43.96 -27.45
CA SER A 116 12.46 -43.58 -28.86
C SER A 116 11.32 -44.34 -29.53
N PHE A 117 10.79 -45.39 -28.88
CA PHE A 117 9.71 -46.23 -29.38
C PHE A 117 8.82 -46.70 -28.23
N GLY A 118 7.52 -46.83 -28.47
CA GLY A 118 6.59 -47.48 -27.54
C GLY A 118 6.70 -49.01 -27.52
N LEU A 119 5.98 -49.66 -26.60
CA LEU A 119 5.88 -51.12 -26.48
C LEU A 119 5.19 -51.74 -27.71
N GLU A 120 5.97 -52.23 -28.67
CA GLU A 120 5.44 -52.79 -29.92
C GLU A 120 5.99 -54.21 -30.22
N ASP A 121 5.09 -55.20 -30.23
CA ASP A 121 5.42 -56.55 -30.69
C ASP A 121 5.18 -56.67 -32.21
N GLY A 122 6.22 -57.01 -32.98
CA GLY A 122 6.01 -57.17 -34.42
C GLY A 122 7.26 -57.24 -35.27
N GLN A 123 7.09 -56.87 -36.55
CA GLN A 123 8.15 -56.84 -37.54
C GLN A 123 8.76 -55.44 -37.63
N TYR A 124 9.95 -55.30 -37.07
CA TYR A 124 10.80 -54.13 -37.23
C TYR A 124 11.56 -54.19 -38.56
N VAL A 125 11.99 -53.03 -39.06
CA VAL A 125 12.85 -52.91 -40.23
C VAL A 125 14.06 -52.05 -39.88
N LEU A 126 15.26 -52.62 -40.01
CA LEU A 126 16.49 -51.81 -39.97
C LEU A 126 16.87 -51.45 -41.41
N THR A 127 16.80 -50.18 -41.77
CA THR A 127 17.27 -49.67 -43.06
C THR A 127 18.70 -49.15 -42.90
N VAL A 128 19.62 -49.68 -43.71
CA VAL A 128 21.02 -49.25 -43.74
C VAL A 128 21.26 -48.49 -45.03
N ARG A 129 21.84 -47.29 -44.96
CA ARG A 129 21.99 -46.38 -46.10
C ARG A 129 23.37 -45.72 -46.14
N HIS A 130 23.76 -45.32 -47.35
CA HIS A 130 24.85 -44.39 -47.57
C HIS A 130 24.37 -42.95 -47.34
N GLY A 131 24.57 -42.43 -46.12
CA GLY A 131 24.09 -41.15 -45.60
C GLY A 131 24.86 -39.90 -46.06
N PHE A 132 25.67 -40.00 -47.12
CA PHE A 132 26.31 -38.85 -47.78
C PHE A 132 26.06 -38.90 -49.28
N SER A 133 25.40 -37.87 -49.81
CA SER A 133 24.93 -37.84 -51.22
C SER A 133 26.05 -37.64 -52.25
N GLY A 134 27.20 -37.10 -51.82
CA GLY A 134 28.36 -36.79 -52.67
C GLY A 134 29.42 -37.88 -52.82
N GLY A 135 29.19 -39.08 -52.27
CA GLY A 135 30.19 -40.14 -52.13
C GLY A 135 30.47 -41.01 -53.38
N GLY A 136 31.54 -41.81 -53.31
CA GLY A 136 31.87 -42.84 -54.31
C GLY A 136 31.27 -44.19 -53.94
N ASN A 137 31.76 -45.30 -54.50
CA ASN A 137 31.23 -46.63 -54.19
C ASN A 137 31.86 -47.17 -52.89
N ASP A 138 31.33 -46.75 -51.75
CA ASP A 138 31.79 -47.16 -50.42
C ASP A 138 31.15 -48.50 -49.99
N THR A 139 31.86 -49.23 -49.13
CA THR A 139 31.41 -50.53 -48.61
C THR A 139 31.41 -50.53 -47.09
N TRP A 140 30.28 -50.89 -46.47
CA TRP A 140 30.17 -51.24 -45.06
C TRP A 140 29.68 -52.68 -44.92
N ILE A 141 30.48 -53.51 -44.25
CA ILE A 141 30.14 -54.92 -43.97
C ILE A 141 30.17 -55.10 -42.46
N GLY A 142 29.05 -55.49 -41.86
CA GLY A 142 28.95 -55.49 -40.42
C GLY A 142 27.69 -56.13 -39.89
N SER A 143 27.40 -55.84 -38.63
CA SER A 143 26.15 -56.20 -38.00
C SER A 143 25.70 -55.14 -37.01
N ALA A 144 24.39 -54.93 -36.93
CA ALA A 144 23.74 -54.22 -35.85
C ALA A 144 23.20 -55.23 -34.84
N SER A 145 23.59 -55.11 -33.58
CA SER A 145 23.04 -55.86 -32.46
C SER A 145 22.09 -54.96 -31.68
N ILE A 146 20.81 -55.25 -31.74
CA ILE A 146 19.75 -54.47 -31.08
C ILE A 146 19.28 -55.24 -29.85
N THR A 147 19.35 -54.64 -28.66
CA THR A 147 18.80 -55.26 -27.45
C THR A 147 17.37 -54.80 -27.23
N PHE A 148 16.47 -55.75 -26.98
CA PHE A 148 15.09 -55.46 -26.63
C PHE A 148 14.86 -55.72 -25.14
N GLY A 149 14.26 -54.73 -24.47
CA GLY A 149 13.82 -54.80 -23.07
C GLY A 149 12.30 -54.81 -22.96
N ASP A 150 11.81 -55.35 -21.84
CA ASP A 150 10.38 -55.31 -21.46
C ASP A 150 10.05 -54.08 -20.59
N THR A 151 10.99 -53.15 -20.40
CA THR A 151 10.94 -52.08 -19.38
C THR A 151 11.62 -50.79 -19.89
N VAL A 152 10.84 -49.70 -19.98
CA VAL A 152 11.30 -48.32 -20.22
C VAL A 152 11.52 -47.67 -18.84
N ASP A 153 12.60 -46.92 -18.67
CA ASP A 153 12.99 -46.19 -17.42
C ASP A 153 13.51 -44.83 -17.89
N CYS A 154 12.59 -43.91 -18.18
CA CYS A 154 12.87 -42.65 -18.86
C CYS A 154 13.50 -41.61 -17.93
N ASN A 155 13.13 -41.61 -16.65
CA ASN A 155 13.70 -40.74 -15.61
C ASN A 155 15.03 -41.28 -15.04
N ALA A 156 15.48 -42.44 -15.52
CA ALA A 156 16.73 -43.12 -15.17
C ALA A 156 16.90 -43.37 -13.65
N ASN A 157 15.79 -43.49 -12.92
CA ASN A 157 15.80 -43.68 -11.47
C ASN A 157 16.05 -45.17 -11.09
N GLY A 158 16.06 -46.08 -12.07
CA GLY A 158 16.30 -47.51 -11.91
C GLY A 158 15.05 -48.34 -11.60
N ILE A 159 13.87 -47.72 -11.68
CA ILE A 159 12.52 -48.31 -11.65
C ILE A 159 11.94 -48.13 -13.06
N ASP A 160 11.18 -49.11 -13.54
CA ASP A 160 10.56 -48.96 -14.86
C ASP A 160 9.34 -48.03 -14.79
N ASP A 161 9.08 -47.28 -15.86
CA ASP A 161 8.03 -46.28 -15.98
C ASP A 161 6.65 -46.82 -15.57
N ALA A 162 6.36 -48.08 -15.95
CA ALA A 162 5.11 -48.74 -15.59
C ALA A 162 5.03 -49.06 -14.09
N GLU A 163 6.15 -49.38 -13.46
CA GLU A 163 6.29 -49.57 -12.02
C GLU A 163 6.28 -48.22 -11.28
N ASP A 164 6.76 -47.13 -11.87
CA ASP A 164 6.66 -45.77 -11.32
C ASP A 164 5.21 -45.27 -11.30
N ILE A 165 4.50 -45.36 -12.42
CA ILE A 165 3.08 -44.98 -12.54
C ILE A 165 2.21 -45.88 -11.63
N ALA A 166 2.47 -47.18 -11.60
CA ALA A 166 1.68 -48.12 -10.78
C ALA A 166 1.91 -47.93 -9.27
N ASN A 167 3.09 -47.45 -8.86
CA ASN A 167 3.40 -47.14 -7.47
C ASN A 167 3.06 -45.69 -7.08
N GLY A 168 2.67 -44.85 -8.04
CA GLY A 168 2.40 -43.42 -7.85
C GLY A 168 3.64 -42.62 -7.50
N THR A 169 4.82 -43.06 -7.97
CA THR A 169 6.08 -42.33 -7.83
C THR A 169 6.32 -41.35 -8.97
N SER A 170 5.61 -41.51 -10.09
CA SER A 170 5.50 -40.53 -11.18
C SER A 170 4.04 -40.44 -11.66
N GLU A 171 3.63 -39.28 -12.17
CA GLU A 171 2.29 -39.02 -12.72
C GLU A 171 2.25 -39.37 -14.23
N ASP A 172 1.08 -39.79 -14.72
CA ASP A 172 0.76 -40.11 -16.12
C ASP A 172 -0.69 -39.71 -16.34
N CYS A 173 -0.92 -38.41 -16.51
CA CYS A 173 -2.26 -37.83 -16.54
C CYS A 173 -2.98 -38.08 -17.87
N ASN A 174 -2.24 -38.21 -18.98
CA ASN A 174 -2.80 -38.51 -20.30
C ASN A 174 -2.97 -40.03 -20.56
N ILE A 175 -2.50 -40.89 -19.64
CA ILE A 175 -2.64 -42.36 -19.61
C ILE A 175 -2.02 -43.02 -20.85
N ASN A 176 -0.97 -42.42 -21.41
CA ASN A 176 -0.28 -42.97 -22.55
C ASN A 176 0.77 -44.05 -22.15
N GLY A 177 1.03 -44.20 -20.84
CA GLY A 177 1.98 -45.15 -20.27
C GLY A 177 3.42 -44.66 -20.19
N LEU A 178 3.64 -43.37 -20.42
CA LEU A 178 4.87 -42.62 -20.14
C LEU A 178 4.60 -41.67 -18.95
N PRO A 179 5.56 -41.50 -18.03
CA PRO A 179 5.45 -40.50 -16.99
C PRO A 179 5.50 -39.07 -17.56
N ASP A 180 4.73 -38.14 -16.98
CA ASP A 180 4.63 -36.76 -17.47
C ASP A 180 5.99 -36.04 -17.47
N GLU A 181 6.85 -36.33 -16.49
CA GLU A 181 8.23 -35.82 -16.39
C GLU A 181 9.14 -36.23 -17.57
N CYS A 182 8.69 -37.19 -18.37
CA CYS A 182 9.38 -37.68 -19.57
C CYS A 182 8.76 -37.17 -20.87
N GLU A 183 7.72 -36.34 -20.78
CA GLU A 183 6.98 -35.76 -21.90
C GLU A 183 7.10 -34.24 -22.02
N ALA A 184 7.95 -33.62 -21.18
CA ALA A 184 8.21 -32.17 -21.17
C ALA A 184 8.92 -31.70 -22.45
N ASP A 185 8.12 -31.43 -23.49
CA ASP A 185 8.47 -30.78 -24.75
C ASP A 185 7.62 -29.50 -24.85
N PRO A 186 8.19 -28.33 -25.22
CA PRO A 186 7.43 -27.10 -25.49
C PRO A 186 6.28 -27.26 -26.50
N ALA A 187 6.25 -28.35 -27.26
CA ALA A 187 5.16 -28.66 -28.18
C ALA A 187 3.91 -29.29 -27.51
N ASN A 188 3.97 -29.65 -26.23
CA ASN A 188 2.86 -30.28 -25.47
C ASN A 188 2.54 -29.51 -24.16
N ASP A 189 3.06 -28.30 -24.01
CA ASP A 189 2.84 -27.35 -22.91
C ASP A 189 2.79 -25.95 -23.54
N CYS A 190 1.68 -25.65 -24.23
CA CYS A 190 1.51 -24.45 -25.05
C CYS A 190 1.59 -23.15 -24.21
N ASN A 191 1.31 -23.25 -22.90
CA ASN A 191 1.20 -22.12 -21.98
C ASN A 191 2.43 -21.98 -21.05
N ASP A 192 3.45 -22.83 -21.24
CA ASP A 192 4.74 -22.85 -20.53
C ASP A 192 4.61 -22.92 -18.99
N ASN A 193 3.53 -23.50 -18.46
CA ASN A 193 3.29 -23.55 -17.02
C ASN A 193 3.93 -24.78 -16.33
N GLY A 194 4.50 -25.69 -17.11
CA GLY A 194 5.18 -26.90 -16.65
C GLY A 194 4.26 -28.09 -16.41
N ILE A 195 2.99 -28.01 -16.81
CA ILE A 195 2.01 -29.10 -16.86
C ILE A 195 1.69 -29.37 -18.33
N LEU A 196 1.57 -30.63 -18.73
CA LEU A 196 1.22 -30.96 -20.11
C LEU A 196 -0.22 -30.52 -20.42
N ASP A 197 -0.47 -30.00 -21.62
CA ASP A 197 -1.79 -29.54 -22.06
C ASP A 197 -2.85 -30.64 -21.92
N ALA A 198 -2.48 -31.90 -22.17
CA ALA A 198 -3.34 -33.07 -22.03
C ALA A 198 -3.79 -33.37 -20.58
N CYS A 199 -3.20 -32.67 -19.62
CA CYS A 199 -3.38 -32.83 -18.18
C CYS A 199 -4.06 -31.61 -17.55
N GLU A 200 -4.41 -30.64 -18.38
CA GLU A 200 -5.12 -29.43 -18.01
C GLU A 200 -6.47 -29.39 -18.74
N GLU A 201 -7.46 -28.73 -18.14
CA GLU A 201 -8.66 -28.34 -18.88
C GLU A 201 -8.38 -26.96 -19.49
N LEU A 202 -7.78 -26.97 -20.68
CA LEU A 202 -7.55 -25.75 -21.45
C LEU A 202 -8.78 -25.38 -22.28
N PRO A 203 -9.00 -24.07 -22.53
CA PRO A 203 -10.02 -23.61 -23.47
C PRO A 203 -9.86 -24.22 -24.86
N ASP A 204 -10.97 -24.71 -25.39
CA ASP A 204 -11.18 -25.14 -26.79
C ASP A 204 -12.53 -24.54 -27.18
N CYS A 205 -12.49 -23.36 -27.78
CA CYS A 205 -13.68 -22.53 -27.99
C CYS A 205 -14.52 -22.97 -29.20
N ASP A 206 -13.95 -23.73 -30.14
CA ASP A 206 -14.66 -24.24 -31.31
C ASP A 206 -15.01 -25.75 -31.25
N ASP A 207 -14.66 -26.40 -30.13
CA ASP A 207 -14.87 -27.81 -29.80
C ASP A 207 -14.25 -28.77 -30.83
N ASP A 208 -13.18 -28.39 -31.52
CA ASP A 208 -12.55 -29.22 -32.55
C ASP A 208 -11.56 -30.26 -31.99
N GLY A 209 -11.20 -30.13 -30.71
CA GLY A 209 -10.30 -31.00 -29.97
C GLY A 209 -8.83 -30.57 -30.01
N ILE A 210 -8.53 -29.37 -30.52
CA ILE A 210 -7.27 -28.64 -30.39
C ILE A 210 -7.53 -27.47 -29.45
N THR A 211 -6.61 -27.19 -28.52
CA THR A 211 -6.80 -26.07 -27.58
C THR A 211 -6.51 -24.73 -28.26
N ASP A 212 -7.09 -23.65 -27.74
CA ASP A 212 -6.97 -22.30 -28.31
C ASP A 212 -5.48 -21.90 -28.49
N CYS A 213 -4.65 -22.18 -27.48
CA CYS A 213 -3.21 -21.90 -27.53
C CYS A 213 -2.46 -22.78 -28.56
N ASP A 214 -2.86 -24.04 -28.75
CA ASP A 214 -2.29 -24.93 -29.76
C ASP A 214 -2.63 -24.48 -31.17
N GLU A 215 -3.83 -23.94 -31.38
CA GLU A 215 -4.23 -23.35 -32.66
C GLU A 215 -3.38 -22.13 -33.00
N LEU A 216 -3.12 -21.25 -32.02
CA LEU A 216 -2.25 -20.08 -32.18
C LEU A 216 -0.79 -20.48 -32.47
N ALA A 217 -0.26 -21.48 -31.76
CA ALA A 217 1.06 -22.03 -32.03
C ALA A 217 1.17 -22.65 -33.44
N GLN A 218 0.05 -23.15 -33.98
CA GLN A 218 -0.08 -23.65 -35.35
C GLN A 218 -0.33 -22.54 -36.40
N GLY A 219 -0.45 -21.29 -35.97
CA GLY A 219 -0.61 -20.11 -36.83
C GLY A 219 -2.05 -19.73 -37.13
N ALA A 220 -3.00 -20.04 -36.23
CA ALA A 220 -4.32 -19.42 -36.25
C ALA A 220 -4.19 -17.89 -36.09
N ALA A 221 -5.14 -17.16 -36.70
CA ALA A 221 -5.17 -15.72 -36.61
C ALA A 221 -5.73 -15.30 -35.23
N ASP A 222 -5.02 -14.37 -34.60
CA ASP A 222 -5.39 -13.67 -33.37
C ASP A 222 -5.05 -12.20 -33.61
N CYS A 223 -5.97 -11.52 -34.28
CA CYS A 223 -5.72 -10.19 -34.82
C CYS A 223 -5.76 -9.09 -33.74
N ASP A 224 -6.40 -9.36 -32.60
CA ASP A 224 -6.49 -8.45 -31.46
C ASP A 224 -5.53 -8.82 -30.31
N SER A 225 -4.75 -9.90 -30.46
CA SER A 225 -3.71 -10.38 -29.53
C SER A 225 -4.25 -10.75 -28.15
N ASN A 226 -5.50 -11.21 -28.07
CA ASN A 226 -6.15 -11.58 -26.82
C ASN A 226 -5.91 -13.05 -26.42
N GLN A 227 -5.12 -13.79 -27.21
CA GLN A 227 -4.79 -15.22 -27.02
C GLN A 227 -5.97 -16.17 -27.21
N ILE A 228 -7.01 -15.74 -27.92
CA ILE A 228 -8.13 -16.55 -28.38
C ILE A 228 -8.11 -16.52 -29.92
N PRO A 229 -8.19 -17.66 -30.62
CA PRO A 229 -8.29 -17.68 -32.07
C PRO A 229 -9.52 -16.90 -32.60
N ASP A 230 -9.33 -16.06 -33.62
CA ASP A 230 -10.40 -15.24 -34.24
C ASP A 230 -11.60 -16.10 -34.72
N VAL A 231 -11.38 -17.40 -35.01
CA VAL A 231 -12.45 -18.35 -35.38
C VAL A 231 -13.49 -18.54 -34.28
N CYS A 232 -13.06 -18.37 -33.03
CA CYS A 232 -13.89 -18.41 -31.83
C CYS A 232 -14.56 -17.09 -31.50
N GLU A 233 -14.19 -16.04 -32.22
CA GLU A 233 -14.73 -14.71 -32.08
C GLU A 233 -15.30 -14.20 -33.41
N PRO A 234 -16.44 -14.74 -33.88
CA PRO A 234 -17.02 -14.32 -35.14
C PRO A 234 -17.49 -12.86 -35.05
N GLY A 235 -16.74 -11.95 -35.64
CA GLY A 235 -16.94 -10.50 -35.56
C GLY A 235 -15.83 -9.74 -34.83
N ALA A 236 -14.85 -10.43 -34.24
CA ALA A 236 -13.56 -9.85 -33.85
C ALA A 236 -12.65 -9.69 -35.06
N GLY A 237 -13.20 -9.09 -36.14
CA GLY A 237 -12.35 -8.42 -37.11
C GLY A 237 -11.63 -7.26 -36.43
N VAL A 238 -10.71 -6.64 -37.16
CA VAL A 238 -10.06 -5.39 -36.76
C VAL A 238 -11.03 -4.45 -36.03
N PRO A 239 -10.68 -3.87 -34.87
CA PRO A 239 -11.64 -3.22 -33.95
C PRO A 239 -12.51 -2.13 -34.56
N ASN A 240 -12.15 -1.66 -35.75
CA ASN A 240 -12.83 -0.63 -36.51
C ASN A 240 -13.47 -1.10 -37.81
N ASP A 241 -13.95 -2.35 -37.84
CA ASP A 241 -14.63 -2.94 -39.00
C ASP A 241 -15.95 -2.22 -39.35
N LEU A 242 -16.66 -1.72 -38.34
CA LEU A 242 -17.92 -1.00 -38.51
C LEU A 242 -17.76 0.50 -38.30
N GLN A 243 -18.59 1.30 -38.97
CA GLN A 243 -18.62 2.75 -38.75
C GLN A 243 -18.97 3.12 -37.30
N GLU A 244 -19.78 2.30 -36.62
CA GLU A 244 -20.11 2.47 -35.19
C GLU A 244 -18.93 2.25 -34.25
N ASP A 245 -17.94 1.47 -34.69
CA ASP A 245 -16.74 1.09 -33.93
C ASP A 245 -15.49 1.82 -34.47
N ALA A 246 -15.68 2.91 -35.22
CA ALA A 246 -14.60 3.68 -35.80
C ALA A 246 -13.61 4.18 -34.74
N ILE A 247 -12.32 3.89 -34.93
CA ILE A 247 -11.24 4.33 -34.03
C ILE A 247 -11.00 5.83 -34.19
N GLU A 248 -10.87 6.56 -33.08
CA GLU A 248 -10.55 7.97 -33.12
C GLU A 248 -9.11 8.21 -33.59
N ILE A 249 -8.94 9.14 -34.55
CA ILE A 249 -7.64 9.50 -35.12
C ILE A 249 -7.38 11.00 -35.02
N PHE A 250 -6.11 11.33 -34.86
CA PHE A 250 -5.59 12.69 -34.80
C PHE A 250 -4.63 12.96 -35.98
N THR A 251 -4.00 14.13 -36.01
CA THR A 251 -2.88 14.39 -36.94
C THR A 251 -1.75 13.40 -36.64
N GLY A 252 -1.23 12.73 -37.67
CA GLY A 252 -0.20 11.71 -37.55
C GLY A 252 -0.41 10.56 -38.54
N THR A 253 0.43 9.54 -38.43
CA THR A 253 0.31 8.30 -39.22
C THR A 253 -0.40 7.23 -38.41
N THR A 254 -1.52 6.73 -38.92
CA THR A 254 -2.26 5.62 -38.32
C THR A 254 -2.08 4.37 -39.17
N LEU A 255 -1.67 3.27 -38.55
CA LEU A 255 -1.55 1.97 -39.21
C LEU A 255 -2.85 1.18 -39.04
N GLY A 256 -3.13 0.31 -40.01
CA GLY A 256 -4.27 -0.62 -39.93
C GLY A 256 -4.09 -1.78 -40.90
N ASN A 257 -5.07 -2.68 -40.91
CA ASN A 257 -5.09 -3.82 -41.82
C ASN A 257 -6.53 -4.08 -42.30
N THR A 258 -6.69 -4.34 -43.60
CA THR A 258 -8.00 -4.61 -44.23
C THR A 258 -8.22 -6.08 -44.60
N GLU A 259 -7.25 -6.97 -44.34
CA GLU A 259 -7.28 -8.39 -44.71
C GLU A 259 -8.30 -9.21 -43.89
N CYS A 260 -8.55 -8.80 -42.64
CA CYS A 260 -9.52 -9.43 -41.74
C CYS A 260 -10.80 -8.61 -41.52
N ALA A 261 -10.99 -7.51 -42.26
CA ALA A 261 -12.20 -6.70 -42.21
C ALA A 261 -13.38 -7.38 -42.94
N GLY A 262 -14.59 -7.19 -42.42
CA GLY A 262 -15.86 -7.49 -43.06
C GLY A 262 -16.14 -6.55 -44.24
N GLN A 263 -17.12 -6.92 -45.06
CA GLN A 263 -17.62 -6.06 -46.15
C GLN A 263 -19.06 -5.66 -45.82
N GLU A 264 -19.26 -4.39 -45.46
CA GLU A 264 -20.58 -3.92 -45.01
C GLU A 264 -21.47 -3.39 -46.15
N ASP A 265 -20.94 -2.54 -47.06
CA ASP A 265 -21.74 -1.89 -48.10
C ASP A 265 -20.93 -1.53 -49.36
N THR A 266 -21.63 -1.35 -50.51
CA THR A 266 -21.02 -0.87 -51.76
C THR A 266 -21.31 0.62 -51.94
N TRP A 267 -20.28 1.46 -52.02
CA TRP A 267 -20.45 2.91 -52.19
C TRP A 267 -20.10 3.43 -53.58
N LEU A 268 -20.79 4.49 -54.00
CA LEU A 268 -20.55 5.16 -55.28
C LEU A 268 -20.25 6.64 -55.07
N CYS A 269 -19.14 7.10 -55.63
CA CYS A 269 -18.72 8.48 -55.58
C CYS A 269 -18.25 8.99 -56.96
N GLU A 270 -18.44 10.29 -57.25
CA GLU A 270 -18.14 10.88 -58.56
C GLU A 270 -16.70 11.47 -58.57
N GLY A 271 -15.70 10.62 -58.82
CA GLY A 271 -14.28 10.98 -58.78
C GLY A 271 -13.36 9.78 -59.09
N ASN A 272 -12.06 10.03 -59.29
CA ASN A 272 -11.03 9.10 -59.79
C ASN A 272 -11.11 7.68 -59.22
N PHE A 273 -11.45 6.71 -60.07
CA PHE A 273 -11.28 5.26 -59.87
C PHE A 273 -11.74 4.62 -58.54
N PHE A 274 -12.56 5.29 -57.73
CA PHE A 274 -13.14 4.71 -56.51
C PHE A 274 -14.09 3.54 -56.81
N THR A 275 -13.85 2.36 -56.23
CA THR A 275 -14.75 1.20 -56.36
C THR A 275 -15.75 1.11 -55.23
N GLY A 276 -15.33 1.42 -54.00
CA GLY A 276 -16.17 1.37 -52.81
C GLY A 276 -16.72 -0.02 -52.53
N ASP A 277 -15.98 -1.08 -52.90
CA ASP A 277 -16.35 -2.49 -52.77
C ASP A 277 -15.22 -3.26 -52.05
N GLY A 278 -15.58 -4.25 -51.23
CA GLY A 278 -14.65 -5.12 -50.51
C GLY A 278 -14.38 -4.69 -49.06
N PRO A 279 -13.55 -5.44 -48.32
CA PRO A 279 -13.25 -5.19 -46.91
C PRO A 279 -12.78 -3.78 -46.62
N ASP A 280 -13.23 -3.22 -45.50
CA ASP A 280 -12.96 -1.84 -45.13
C ASP A 280 -12.91 -1.59 -43.62
N ILE A 281 -12.14 -0.58 -43.25
CA ILE A 281 -12.00 -0.14 -41.87
C ILE A 281 -12.35 1.33 -41.71
N TRP A 282 -12.73 1.70 -40.49
CA TRP A 282 -13.28 3.01 -40.17
C TRP A 282 -12.46 3.78 -39.14
N TYR A 283 -12.40 5.08 -39.29
CA TYR A 283 -11.83 5.99 -38.31
C TYR A 283 -12.75 7.17 -38.08
N VAL A 284 -12.65 7.83 -36.94
CA VAL A 284 -13.44 9.03 -36.60
C VAL A 284 -12.51 10.14 -36.18
N PHE A 285 -12.84 11.38 -36.52
CA PHE A 285 -12.14 12.54 -36.00
C PHE A 285 -13.13 13.68 -35.78
N THR A 286 -12.85 14.51 -34.76
CA THR A 286 -13.65 15.69 -34.44
C THR A 286 -12.80 16.95 -34.59
N ILE A 287 -13.33 17.94 -35.29
CA ILE A 287 -12.73 19.28 -35.35
C ILE A 287 -13.64 20.28 -34.63
N SER A 288 -13.06 21.11 -33.76
CA SER A 288 -13.77 22.09 -32.93
C SER A 288 -14.01 23.43 -33.64
N GLU A 289 -13.29 23.68 -34.74
CA GLU A 289 -13.38 24.87 -35.58
C GLU A 289 -13.20 24.54 -37.07
N SER A 290 -13.14 25.55 -37.94
CA SER A 290 -12.97 25.31 -39.37
C SER A 290 -11.49 25.04 -39.70
N SER A 291 -11.22 23.88 -40.29
CA SER A 291 -9.87 23.34 -40.46
C SER A 291 -9.64 22.82 -41.88
N THR A 292 -8.38 22.75 -42.30
CA THR A 292 -8.00 22.07 -43.55
C THR A 292 -7.43 20.69 -43.21
N VAL A 293 -8.06 19.65 -43.77
CA VAL A 293 -7.74 18.24 -43.51
C VAL A 293 -7.11 17.65 -44.77
N SER A 294 -5.88 17.17 -44.65
CA SER A 294 -5.14 16.44 -45.68
C SER A 294 -4.96 15.00 -45.22
N MET A 295 -5.24 14.01 -46.08
CA MET A 295 -5.13 12.59 -45.78
C MET A 295 -4.47 11.88 -46.96
N THR A 296 -3.50 10.99 -46.72
CA THR A 296 -2.87 10.16 -47.76
C THR A 296 -2.62 8.74 -47.28
N THR A 297 -2.58 7.80 -48.22
CA THR A 297 -2.34 6.37 -47.97
C THR A 297 -1.04 5.87 -48.62
N CYS A 298 -0.12 6.81 -48.88
CA CYS A 298 1.09 6.65 -49.68
C CYS A 298 2.00 5.46 -49.35
N ASP A 299 2.02 5.05 -48.08
CA ASP A 299 2.91 3.98 -47.57
C ASP A 299 2.19 2.63 -47.39
N SER A 300 0.95 2.51 -47.87
CA SER A 300 0.19 1.24 -47.85
C SER A 300 0.75 0.22 -48.84
N ASP A 301 0.56 -1.07 -48.58
CA ASP A 301 1.11 -2.16 -49.42
C ASP A 301 0.14 -2.63 -50.55
N TYR A 302 -1.03 -2.01 -50.63
CA TYR A 302 -2.09 -2.30 -51.60
C TYR A 302 -2.72 -1.02 -52.19
N ASP A 303 -3.55 -1.20 -53.21
CA ASP A 303 -4.28 -0.15 -53.94
C ASP A 303 -5.53 0.25 -53.15
N THR A 304 -5.58 1.48 -52.65
CA THR A 304 -6.54 1.93 -51.63
C THR A 304 -7.73 2.70 -52.20
N ASP A 305 -8.86 2.68 -51.49
CA ASP A 305 -10.04 3.52 -51.69
C ASP A 305 -10.31 4.31 -50.40
N LEU A 306 -10.26 5.65 -50.45
CA LEU A 306 -10.39 6.55 -49.28
C LEU A 306 -11.66 7.42 -49.36
N SER A 307 -12.43 7.55 -48.27
CA SER A 307 -13.58 8.46 -48.23
C SER A 307 -13.86 9.08 -46.86
N ILE A 308 -14.42 10.29 -46.86
CA ILE A 308 -14.87 11.03 -45.66
C ILE A 308 -16.40 11.09 -45.68
N HIS A 309 -17.02 10.73 -44.56
CA HIS A 309 -18.45 10.59 -44.35
C HIS A 309 -18.96 11.53 -43.24
N SER A 310 -20.23 11.93 -43.35
CA SER A 310 -20.96 12.56 -42.25
C SER A 310 -21.36 11.53 -41.18
N PRO A 311 -21.79 11.96 -39.97
CA PRO A 311 -22.34 11.05 -38.94
C PRO A 311 -23.58 10.26 -39.37
N SER A 312 -24.19 10.59 -40.51
CA SER A 312 -25.31 9.84 -41.09
C SER A 312 -24.86 8.84 -42.16
N GLY A 313 -23.56 8.55 -42.26
CA GLY A 313 -22.96 7.63 -43.24
C GLY A 313 -22.91 8.15 -44.67
N THR A 314 -23.22 9.44 -44.91
CA THR A 314 -23.22 10.01 -46.26
C THR A 314 -21.81 10.44 -46.66
N ILE A 315 -21.33 9.95 -47.80
CA ILE A 315 -20.03 10.37 -48.36
C ILE A 315 -20.06 11.86 -48.70
N LEU A 316 -19.11 12.60 -48.13
CA LEU A 316 -18.85 14.02 -48.38
C LEU A 316 -17.73 14.19 -49.42
N PHE A 317 -16.66 13.41 -49.27
CA PHE A 317 -15.48 13.43 -50.13
C PHE A 317 -14.95 12.01 -50.31
N CYS A 318 -14.34 11.72 -51.45
CA CYS A 318 -13.78 10.41 -51.77
C CYS A 318 -12.64 10.54 -52.77
N ASP A 319 -11.74 9.58 -52.75
CA ASP A 319 -10.71 9.40 -53.75
C ASP A 319 -10.27 7.92 -53.79
N GLY A 320 -10.14 7.34 -54.98
CA GLY A 320 -9.70 5.96 -55.16
C GLY A 320 -8.42 5.81 -55.98
N ASP A 321 -7.87 6.92 -56.49
CA ASP A 321 -6.57 6.95 -57.19
C ASP A 321 -6.19 8.43 -57.44
N SER A 322 -5.43 9.01 -56.52
CA SER A 322 -4.79 10.32 -56.71
C SER A 322 -3.28 10.16 -56.76
N GLY A 323 -2.80 9.52 -57.82
CA GLY A 323 -1.40 9.69 -58.23
C GLY A 323 -1.08 11.14 -58.59
N ASP A 324 -0.46 11.87 -57.67
CA ASP A 324 0.89 12.38 -57.96
C ASP A 324 1.71 11.15 -58.43
N ASP A 325 1.80 10.99 -59.74
CA ASP A 325 2.37 9.83 -60.41
C ASP A 325 3.91 9.88 -60.47
N ASP A 326 4.56 10.49 -59.47
CA ASP A 326 6.01 10.65 -59.43
C ASP A 326 6.68 9.73 -58.39
N ALA A 327 7.20 8.61 -58.87
CA ALA A 327 8.07 7.68 -58.12
C ALA A 327 9.35 8.34 -57.51
N THR A 328 9.53 9.66 -57.64
CA THR A 328 10.58 10.43 -56.99
C THR A 328 10.22 10.95 -55.58
N GLN A 329 8.97 10.83 -55.12
CA GLN A 329 8.56 11.20 -53.74
C GLN A 329 8.46 10.03 -52.74
N GLY A 330 8.52 8.77 -53.19
CA GLY A 330 8.58 7.60 -52.31
C GLY A 330 7.27 6.84 -52.09
N CYS A 331 6.11 7.38 -52.51
CA CYS A 331 4.81 6.70 -52.41
C CYS A 331 4.70 5.47 -53.33
N VAL A 332 3.86 4.50 -52.95
CA VAL A 332 3.45 3.42 -53.86
C VAL A 332 2.60 3.98 -55.00
N ILE A 333 2.67 3.33 -56.17
CA ILE A 333 1.77 3.63 -57.28
C ILE A 333 0.34 3.24 -56.88
N TYR A 334 -0.64 4.14 -57.07
CA TYR A 334 -2.07 3.92 -56.80
C TYR A 334 -2.55 4.09 -55.33
N ALA A 335 -1.94 4.99 -54.56
CA ALA A 335 -2.48 5.41 -53.26
C ALA A 335 -3.57 6.50 -53.42
N SER A 336 -4.46 6.62 -52.43
CA SER A 336 -5.50 7.66 -52.35
C SER A 336 -5.04 8.88 -51.55
N GLU A 337 -5.45 10.08 -51.97
CA GLU A 337 -5.20 11.34 -51.27
C GLU A 337 -6.44 12.25 -51.24
N LEU A 338 -6.72 12.87 -50.10
CA LEU A 338 -7.78 13.87 -49.93
C LEU A 338 -7.23 15.14 -49.29
N ASN A 339 -7.59 16.31 -49.83
CA ASN A 339 -7.28 17.61 -49.22
C ASN A 339 -8.53 18.51 -49.27
N VAL A 340 -9.17 18.72 -48.11
CA VAL A 340 -10.51 19.31 -47.99
C VAL A 340 -10.60 20.32 -46.84
N SER A 341 -11.50 21.30 -46.96
CA SER A 341 -11.84 22.22 -45.86
C SER A 341 -13.16 21.80 -45.22
N LEU A 342 -13.14 21.59 -43.91
CA LEU A 342 -14.28 21.14 -43.11
C LEU A 342 -14.64 22.20 -42.06
N GLU A 343 -15.92 22.25 -41.68
CA GLU A 343 -16.41 23.08 -40.56
C GLU A 343 -16.42 22.26 -39.27
N ALA A 344 -16.48 22.93 -38.11
CA ALA A 344 -16.56 22.27 -36.81
C ALA A 344 -17.62 21.15 -36.78
N GLY A 345 -17.19 19.95 -36.37
CA GLY A 345 -18.03 18.75 -36.32
C GLY A 345 -17.21 17.45 -36.32
N THR A 346 -17.92 16.34 -36.15
CA THR A 346 -17.38 14.98 -36.19
C THR A 346 -17.58 14.37 -37.57
N TYR A 347 -16.53 13.72 -38.09
CA TYR A 347 -16.48 13.10 -39.41
C TYR A 347 -15.90 11.69 -39.31
N TYR A 348 -16.31 10.82 -40.24
CA TYR A 348 -15.86 9.43 -40.30
C TYR A 348 -15.03 9.21 -41.57
N VAL A 349 -13.90 8.52 -41.46
CA VAL A 349 -13.03 8.16 -42.57
C VAL A 349 -13.16 6.67 -42.81
N ARG A 350 -13.33 6.27 -44.06
CA ARG A 350 -13.32 4.87 -44.48
C ARG A 350 -12.09 4.63 -45.34
N VAL A 351 -11.37 3.55 -45.04
CA VAL A 351 -10.29 3.04 -45.89
C VAL A 351 -10.62 1.62 -46.34
N GLY A 352 -10.68 1.40 -47.65
CA GLY A 352 -10.81 0.07 -48.26
C GLY A 352 -9.81 -0.09 -49.40
N GLY A 353 -10.03 -1.06 -50.28
CA GLY A 353 -9.16 -1.28 -51.45
C GLY A 353 -9.89 -1.27 -52.79
N TYR A 354 -9.16 -0.88 -53.84
CA TYR A 354 -9.65 -0.87 -55.21
C TYR A 354 -9.99 -2.30 -55.69
N ASN A 355 -11.25 -2.52 -56.11
CA ASN A 355 -11.81 -3.83 -56.47
C ASN A 355 -11.70 -4.90 -55.36
N GLY A 356 -11.73 -4.51 -54.09
CA GLY A 356 -11.63 -5.42 -52.95
C GLY A 356 -10.23 -5.97 -52.72
N ALA A 357 -9.19 -5.19 -53.08
CA ALA A 357 -7.85 -5.42 -52.57
C ALA A 357 -7.82 -5.25 -51.05
N VAL A 358 -6.97 -6.01 -50.39
CA VAL A 358 -6.75 -5.95 -48.94
C VAL A 358 -5.25 -5.97 -48.65
N GLY A 359 -4.87 -5.46 -47.49
CA GLY A 359 -3.48 -5.40 -47.06
C GLY A 359 -3.28 -4.46 -45.87
N ASN A 360 -2.03 -4.12 -45.59
CA ASN A 360 -1.66 -3.17 -44.55
C ASN A 360 -1.82 -1.75 -45.05
N VAL A 361 -2.56 -0.94 -44.30
CA VAL A 361 -2.77 0.47 -44.58
C VAL A 361 -1.88 1.34 -43.69
N SER A 362 -1.31 2.38 -44.29
CA SER A 362 -0.68 3.50 -43.58
C SER A 362 -1.42 4.77 -43.97
N LEU A 363 -2.25 5.29 -43.06
CA LEU A 363 -3.05 6.50 -43.25
C LEU A 363 -2.36 7.69 -42.57
N ASP A 364 -1.76 8.57 -43.36
CA ASP A 364 -1.21 9.84 -42.88
C ASP A 364 -2.29 10.90 -42.88
N VAL A 365 -2.58 11.48 -41.72
CA VAL A 365 -3.55 12.55 -41.54
C VAL A 365 -2.85 13.82 -41.07
N LEU A 366 -3.15 14.94 -41.72
CA LEU A 366 -2.72 16.27 -41.34
C LEU A 366 -3.94 17.17 -41.21
N ILE A 367 -4.36 17.44 -39.98
CA ILE A 367 -5.38 18.42 -39.66
C ILE A 367 -4.66 19.73 -39.34
N THR A 368 -4.64 20.63 -40.31
CA THR A 368 -4.19 22.02 -40.08
C THR A 368 -5.38 22.85 -39.64
N ASN A 369 -5.53 22.97 -38.32
CA ASN A 369 -6.14 24.15 -37.76
C ASN A 369 -5.22 25.33 -38.12
N GLY A 370 -5.74 26.54 -38.26
CA GLY A 370 -4.86 27.68 -38.02
C GLY A 370 -4.52 27.67 -36.54
N THR A 371 -3.55 26.85 -36.10
CA THR A 371 -3.28 26.51 -34.69
C THR A 371 -2.85 27.75 -33.92
N ASP A 372 -3.48 27.99 -32.78
CA ASP A 372 -3.24 29.04 -31.77
C ASP A 372 -3.91 28.52 -30.49
N CYS A 373 -3.36 27.47 -29.90
CA CYS A 373 -4.02 26.69 -28.85
C CYS A 373 -4.21 27.49 -27.56
N ASN A 374 -3.26 28.38 -27.23
CA ASN A 374 -3.34 29.31 -26.10
C ASN A 374 -4.16 30.58 -26.42
N GLY A 375 -4.68 30.71 -27.65
CA GLY A 375 -5.56 31.79 -28.10
C GLY A 375 -4.93 33.18 -28.11
N ASN A 376 -3.60 33.25 -28.18
CA ASN A 376 -2.82 34.49 -28.12
C ASN A 376 -2.69 35.19 -29.51
N GLY A 377 -3.13 34.52 -30.58
CA GLY A 377 -3.11 35.00 -31.96
C GLY A 377 -1.81 34.72 -32.73
N VAL A 378 -0.91 33.91 -32.16
CA VAL A 378 0.34 33.40 -32.73
C VAL A 378 0.17 31.90 -32.92
N SER A 379 0.81 31.33 -33.94
CA SER A 379 0.72 29.88 -34.11
C SER A 379 1.61 29.14 -33.14
N ASP A 380 1.18 27.97 -32.70
CA ASP A 380 1.91 27.05 -31.83
C ASP A 380 3.39 26.86 -32.26
N GLU A 381 3.64 26.64 -33.56
CA GLU A 381 5.00 26.52 -34.13
C GLU A 381 5.84 27.81 -33.93
N GLU A 382 5.20 28.99 -33.98
CA GLU A 382 5.84 30.28 -33.75
C GLU A 382 6.04 30.58 -32.25
N ASP A 383 5.20 30.06 -31.36
CA ASP A 383 5.37 30.17 -29.91
C ASP A 383 6.55 29.32 -29.40
N ILE A 384 6.63 28.07 -29.83
CA ILE A 384 7.75 27.16 -29.50
C ILE A 384 9.07 27.70 -30.08
N ALA A 385 9.07 28.14 -31.34
CA ALA A 385 10.28 28.65 -31.99
C ALA A 385 10.80 29.96 -31.37
N ASN A 386 9.92 30.76 -30.77
CA ASN A 386 10.29 31.99 -30.07
C ASN A 386 10.56 31.79 -28.57
N GLY A 387 10.32 30.58 -28.05
CA GLY A 387 10.45 30.23 -26.63
C GLY A 387 9.46 30.97 -25.75
N THR A 388 8.27 31.29 -26.29
CA THR A 388 7.14 31.85 -25.52
C THR A 388 6.29 30.77 -24.87
N SER A 389 6.36 29.53 -25.38
CA SER A 389 5.81 28.33 -24.74
C SER A 389 6.86 27.20 -24.76
N GLU A 390 6.78 26.30 -23.78
CA GLU A 390 7.65 25.12 -23.68
C GLU A 390 7.08 23.96 -24.53
N ASP A 391 7.97 23.11 -25.04
CA ASP A 391 7.68 21.89 -25.82
C ASP A 391 8.79 20.91 -25.47
N CYS A 392 8.65 20.29 -24.31
CA CYS A 392 9.69 19.44 -23.75
C CYS A 392 9.70 18.03 -24.36
N ASN A 393 8.54 17.55 -24.82
CA ASN A 393 8.36 16.23 -25.44
C ASN A 393 8.59 16.26 -26.98
N ASN A 394 8.78 17.44 -27.58
CA ASN A 394 8.96 17.70 -29.02
C ASN A 394 7.74 17.26 -29.86
N SER A 395 6.53 17.39 -29.33
CA SER A 395 5.27 17.08 -30.00
C SER A 395 4.91 18.10 -31.09
N THR A 396 5.59 19.26 -31.11
CA THR A 396 5.23 20.47 -31.88
C THR A 396 3.96 21.19 -31.42
N ILE A 397 3.42 20.77 -30.27
CA ILE A 397 2.34 21.40 -29.52
C ILE A 397 2.97 21.96 -28.22
N PRO A 398 2.61 23.17 -27.78
CA PRO A 398 3.04 23.68 -26.49
C PRO A 398 2.59 22.79 -25.33
N ASP A 399 3.45 22.60 -24.32
CA ASP A 399 3.14 21.80 -23.12
C ASP A 399 1.85 22.30 -22.44
N GLU A 400 1.65 23.62 -22.36
CA GLU A 400 0.43 24.28 -21.83
C GLU A 400 -0.87 23.93 -22.58
N CYS A 401 -0.74 23.32 -23.77
CA CYS A 401 -1.84 22.87 -24.61
C CYS A 401 -2.00 21.34 -24.62
N GLU A 402 -1.04 20.63 -24.02
CA GLU A 402 -1.07 19.19 -23.76
C GLU A 402 -1.40 18.88 -22.28
N ALA A 403 -1.27 19.89 -21.40
CA ALA A 403 -1.55 19.80 -19.98
C ALA A 403 -3.01 19.42 -19.67
N ASP A 404 -3.17 18.32 -18.93
CA ASP A 404 -4.41 17.90 -18.29
C ASP A 404 -4.13 17.53 -16.81
N PRO A 405 -5.16 17.31 -15.96
CA PRO A 405 -4.93 17.05 -14.53
C PRO A 405 -4.05 15.84 -14.19
N ILE A 406 -3.84 14.90 -15.12
CA ILE A 406 -2.99 13.71 -14.96
C ILE A 406 -1.58 13.97 -15.51
N THR A 407 -1.47 14.77 -16.58
CA THR A 407 -0.18 15.05 -17.26
C THR A 407 0.47 16.36 -16.82
N ASP A 408 -0.24 17.22 -16.08
CA ASP A 408 0.19 18.45 -15.39
C ASP A 408 -0.55 18.49 -14.04
N CYS A 409 -0.15 17.60 -13.13
CA CYS A 409 -0.85 17.38 -11.87
C CYS A 409 -0.80 18.61 -10.95
N ASP A 410 0.26 19.41 -11.06
CA ASP A 410 0.52 20.57 -10.21
C ASP A 410 -0.07 21.87 -10.79
N GLY A 411 -0.55 21.79 -12.05
CA GLY A 411 -1.25 22.84 -12.78
C GLY A 411 -0.36 24.00 -13.17
N ASN A 412 0.95 23.76 -13.35
CA ASN A 412 1.93 24.79 -13.68
C ASN A 412 2.04 25.06 -15.19
N GLY A 413 1.45 24.20 -16.04
CA GLY A 413 1.43 24.31 -17.49
C GLY A 413 2.65 23.70 -18.21
N VAL A 414 3.47 22.94 -17.48
CA VAL A 414 4.54 22.07 -18.00
C VAL A 414 4.09 20.63 -17.76
N LEU A 415 4.43 19.71 -18.67
CA LEU A 415 4.08 18.31 -18.48
C LEU A 415 4.93 17.69 -17.36
N ASP A 416 4.30 16.89 -16.50
CA ASP A 416 4.94 16.13 -15.41
C ASP A 416 6.17 15.34 -15.90
N SER A 417 6.08 14.75 -17.11
CA SER A 417 7.19 14.01 -17.75
C SER A 417 8.46 14.84 -18.00
N CYS A 418 8.35 16.16 -17.88
CA CYS A 418 9.40 17.13 -18.11
C CYS A 418 9.89 17.77 -16.81
N GLU A 419 9.34 17.32 -15.69
CA GLU A 419 9.67 17.74 -14.35
C GLU A 419 10.25 16.58 -13.55
N ASP A 420 11.11 16.89 -12.58
CA ASP A 420 11.57 15.92 -11.61
C ASP A 420 10.55 15.91 -10.44
N LEU A 421 9.38 15.31 -10.68
CA LEU A 421 8.35 15.12 -9.65
C LEU A 421 8.62 13.85 -8.82
N PRO A 422 8.17 13.80 -7.55
CA PRO A 422 8.19 12.57 -6.77
C PRO A 422 7.41 11.46 -7.47
N ASP A 423 8.05 10.31 -7.61
CA ASP A 423 7.51 9.05 -8.14
C ASP A 423 8.02 7.96 -7.18
N CYS A 424 7.09 7.42 -6.38
CA CYS A 424 7.38 6.56 -5.25
C CYS A 424 7.64 5.10 -5.63
N ASP A 425 7.02 4.60 -6.70
CA ASP A 425 7.17 3.22 -7.16
C ASP A 425 8.09 3.09 -8.39
N GLY A 426 8.45 4.21 -9.01
CA GLY A 426 9.35 4.31 -10.13
C GLY A 426 8.74 3.86 -11.46
N ASP A 427 7.41 3.88 -11.58
CA ASP A 427 6.71 3.46 -12.80
C ASP A 427 6.72 4.54 -13.91
N GLY A 428 7.14 5.76 -13.57
CA GLY A 428 7.25 6.90 -14.48
C GLY A 428 6.02 7.80 -14.52
N ILE A 429 5.01 7.55 -13.68
CA ILE A 429 3.91 8.46 -13.36
C ILE A 429 4.25 9.15 -12.03
N SER A 430 4.03 10.46 -11.93
CA SER A 430 4.26 11.18 -10.68
C SER A 430 3.21 10.75 -9.64
N ASN A 431 3.54 10.82 -8.34
CA ASN A 431 2.61 10.53 -7.25
C ASN A 431 1.27 11.30 -7.42
N CYS A 432 1.37 12.58 -7.77
CA CYS A 432 0.22 13.44 -7.99
C CYS A 432 -0.54 13.07 -9.29
N GLY A 433 0.15 12.60 -10.32
CA GLY A 433 -0.45 12.07 -11.55
C GLY A 433 -1.22 10.78 -11.29
N GLU A 434 -0.73 9.89 -10.43
CA GLU A 434 -1.44 8.70 -9.97
C GLU A 434 -2.71 9.06 -9.19
N ILE A 435 -2.61 10.02 -8.25
CA ILE A 435 -3.75 10.51 -7.47
C ILE A 435 -4.80 11.15 -8.38
N ALA A 436 -4.36 11.99 -9.33
CA ALA A 436 -5.24 12.56 -10.34
C ALA A 436 -5.86 11.49 -11.26
N GLY A 437 -5.14 10.39 -11.49
CA GLY A 437 -5.57 9.18 -12.18
C GLY A 437 -6.54 8.30 -11.36
N GLY A 438 -6.78 8.63 -10.09
CA GLY A 438 -7.73 7.96 -9.21
C GLY A 438 -7.10 7.00 -8.19
N ALA A 439 -5.78 7.06 -7.99
CA ALA A 439 -5.15 6.40 -6.84
C ALA A 439 -5.67 7.01 -5.53
N ALA A 440 -5.82 6.17 -4.51
CA ALA A 440 -6.21 6.62 -3.18
C ALA A 440 -5.06 7.41 -2.54
N ASP A 441 -5.39 8.55 -1.92
CA ASP A 441 -4.54 9.37 -1.07
C ASP A 441 -5.41 9.79 0.12
N CYS A 442 -5.64 8.83 1.02
CA CYS A 442 -6.66 8.98 2.06
C CYS A 442 -6.22 9.93 3.17
N ASP A 443 -4.92 10.12 3.37
CA ASP A 443 -4.35 11.09 4.32
C ASP A 443 -4.06 12.47 3.70
N ALA A 444 -4.23 12.60 2.38
CA ALA A 444 -4.06 13.82 1.59
C ALA A 444 -2.63 14.38 1.64
N ASN A 445 -1.62 13.52 1.77
CA ASN A 445 -0.21 13.92 1.85
C ASN A 445 0.44 14.09 0.46
N GLY A 446 -0.25 13.71 -0.62
CA GLY A 446 0.24 13.81 -1.99
C GLY A 446 1.10 12.62 -2.44
N VAL A 447 1.08 11.51 -1.72
CA VAL A 447 1.64 10.20 -2.06
C VAL A 447 0.48 9.19 -2.13
N PRO A 448 0.37 8.38 -3.19
CA PRO A 448 -0.64 7.32 -3.24
C PRO A 448 -0.49 6.32 -2.08
N ASP A 449 -1.59 5.93 -1.46
CA ASP A 449 -1.66 4.90 -0.41
C ASP A 449 -0.94 3.59 -0.82
N SER A 450 -0.98 3.25 -2.11
CA SER A 450 -0.28 2.07 -2.67
C SER A 450 1.22 2.13 -2.46
N CYS A 451 1.81 3.32 -2.56
CA CYS A 451 3.23 3.56 -2.31
C CYS A 451 3.59 3.59 -0.82
N GLU A 452 2.60 3.80 0.03
CA GLU A 452 2.77 3.78 1.48
C GLU A 452 2.78 2.35 2.04
N SER A 453 2.29 1.39 1.25
CA SER A 453 2.21 -0.04 1.61
C SER A 453 3.46 -0.88 1.27
N GLY A 454 4.45 -0.28 0.60
CA GLY A 454 5.62 -0.96 0.00
C GLY A 454 6.72 -1.45 0.96
N GLY A 455 6.41 -1.51 2.26
CA GLY A 455 7.35 -1.82 3.34
C GLY A 455 7.04 -3.07 4.18
N GLY A 456 6.02 -3.86 3.85
CA GLY A 456 5.70 -5.08 4.58
C GLY A 456 4.59 -4.91 5.61
N GLU A 457 3.53 -5.68 5.37
CA GLU A 457 2.28 -5.81 6.14
C GLU A 457 1.52 -4.49 6.29
N SER A 458 0.35 -4.40 5.64
CA SER A 458 -0.72 -3.53 6.15
C SER A 458 -0.78 -3.73 7.66
N ASN A 459 -0.90 -2.64 8.42
CA ASN A 459 -1.00 -2.71 9.87
C ASN A 459 -2.39 -3.27 10.22
N GLU A 460 -2.59 -4.56 9.94
CA GLU A 460 -3.83 -5.29 10.12
C GLU A 460 -4.04 -5.47 11.61
N VAL A 461 -4.63 -4.47 12.26
CA VAL A 461 -4.83 -4.55 13.71
C VAL A 461 -6.16 -5.25 14.00
N GLY A 462 -6.05 -6.53 14.36
CA GLY A 462 -7.18 -7.32 14.83
C GLY A 462 -7.67 -6.88 16.22
N VAL A 463 -8.86 -6.31 16.29
CA VAL A 463 -9.56 -5.93 17.52
C VAL A 463 -10.65 -6.96 17.82
N PRO A 464 -10.38 -7.98 18.66
CA PRO A 464 -11.42 -8.87 19.12
C PRO A 464 -12.37 -8.12 20.06
N PHE A 465 -13.68 -8.28 19.85
CA PHE A 465 -14.68 -7.65 20.69
C PHE A 465 -15.78 -8.62 21.10
N ASP A 466 -16.40 -8.30 22.22
CA ASP A 466 -17.64 -8.90 22.69
C ASP A 466 -18.43 -7.77 23.37
N SER A 467 -19.53 -7.35 22.74
CA SER A 467 -20.38 -6.29 23.27
C SER A 467 -21.00 -6.65 24.62
N GLY A 468 -21.01 -7.93 24.97
CA GLY A 468 -21.91 -8.48 25.97
C GLY A 468 -23.37 -8.38 25.52
N VAL A 469 -24.28 -8.64 26.45
CA VAL A 469 -25.72 -8.52 26.19
C VAL A 469 -26.13 -7.07 26.39
N LEU A 470 -26.59 -6.41 25.32
CA LEU A 470 -27.04 -5.03 25.32
C LEU A 470 -28.58 -4.96 25.27
N ASP A 471 -29.16 -3.96 25.94
CA ASP A 471 -30.60 -3.66 25.92
C ASP A 471 -30.82 -2.17 25.59
N GLY A 472 -31.77 -1.87 24.71
CA GLY A 472 -32.19 -0.51 24.36
C GLY A 472 -31.08 0.27 23.65
N THR A 473 -30.56 1.31 24.30
CA THR A 473 -29.43 2.13 23.80
C THR A 473 -28.18 1.93 24.64
N GLN A 474 -28.01 0.75 25.25
CA GLN A 474 -26.80 0.44 26.03
C GLN A 474 -25.59 0.30 25.11
N ALA A 475 -24.44 0.70 25.62
CA ALA A 475 -23.14 0.61 24.97
C ALA A 475 -22.22 -0.37 25.71
N SER A 476 -21.32 -1.00 24.98
CA SER A 476 -20.23 -1.79 25.55
C SER A 476 -19.25 -0.91 26.33
N ALA A 477 -18.32 -1.54 27.05
CA ALA A 477 -17.10 -0.83 27.44
C ALA A 477 -16.31 -0.43 26.17
N PRO A 478 -15.55 0.67 26.19
CA PRO A 478 -14.69 1.04 25.09
C PRO A 478 -13.58 0.01 24.89
N PHE A 479 -13.33 -0.34 23.64
CA PHE A 479 -12.20 -1.12 23.20
C PHE A 479 -11.18 -0.16 22.60
N THR A 480 -9.94 -0.22 23.07
CA THR A 480 -8.88 0.69 22.61
C THR A 480 -7.79 -0.09 21.93
N VAL A 481 -7.32 0.41 20.78
CA VAL A 481 -6.21 -0.13 20.02
C VAL A 481 -5.22 1.00 19.73
N GLN A 482 -3.93 0.68 19.66
CA GLN A 482 -2.92 1.63 19.21
C GLN A 482 -2.78 1.50 17.70
N ALA A 483 -3.00 2.59 16.98
CA ALA A 483 -2.76 2.69 15.55
C ALA A 483 -2.34 4.13 15.23
N ASN A 484 -1.57 4.30 14.17
CA ASN A 484 -1.02 5.58 13.73
C ASN A 484 -1.42 5.81 12.27
N GLY A 485 -1.60 7.07 11.90
CA GLY A 485 -2.08 7.44 10.56
C GLY A 485 -3.61 7.54 10.43
N SER A 486 -4.09 7.60 9.20
CA SER A 486 -5.48 7.75 8.78
C SER A 486 -6.13 6.41 8.53
N LEU A 487 -7.34 6.20 9.05
CA LEU A 487 -8.09 4.94 8.85
C LEU A 487 -8.57 4.86 7.39
N THR A 488 -8.16 3.82 6.66
CA THR A 488 -8.55 3.61 5.25
C THR A 488 -9.68 2.63 5.11
N SER A 489 -9.62 1.51 5.82
CA SER A 489 -10.65 0.47 5.74
C SER A 489 -10.85 -0.24 7.08
N MET A 490 -12.02 -0.82 7.27
CA MET A 490 -12.26 -1.74 8.38
C MET A 490 -13.07 -2.95 7.89
N ALA A 491 -12.48 -4.14 8.01
CA ALA A 491 -13.20 -5.39 7.87
C ALA A 491 -13.83 -5.80 9.22
N ILE A 492 -15.08 -6.24 9.17
CA ILE A 492 -15.89 -6.60 10.33
C ILE A 492 -16.29 -8.06 10.15
N ASP A 493 -15.80 -8.94 11.04
CA ASP A 493 -16.26 -10.32 11.17
C ASP A 493 -17.10 -10.44 12.44
N LEU A 494 -18.40 -10.65 12.30
CA LEU A 494 -19.38 -10.55 13.37
C LEU A 494 -20.16 -11.85 13.57
N THR A 495 -20.27 -12.32 14.80
CA THR A 495 -21.26 -13.30 15.26
C THR A 495 -22.36 -12.59 16.05
N TYR A 496 -23.58 -12.62 15.54
CA TYR A 496 -24.78 -12.09 16.20
C TYR A 496 -25.55 -13.19 16.93
N THR A 497 -25.89 -12.96 18.20
CA THR A 497 -26.74 -13.84 19.02
C THR A 497 -27.99 -13.10 19.49
N ASN A 498 -29.13 -13.52 18.96
CA ASN A 498 -30.44 -13.01 19.37
C ASN A 498 -31.01 -13.92 20.48
N VAL A 499 -31.12 -13.41 21.70
CA VAL A 499 -31.53 -14.23 22.85
C VAL A 499 -33.05 -14.27 23.04
N ASP A 500 -33.80 -13.26 22.59
CA ASP A 500 -35.24 -13.16 22.89
C ASP A 500 -36.19 -12.74 21.75
N ALA A 501 -35.79 -12.81 20.49
CA ALA A 501 -36.64 -12.73 19.29
C ALA A 501 -37.71 -11.62 19.35
N ASP A 502 -37.31 -10.45 19.84
CA ASP A 502 -38.13 -9.26 20.04
C ASP A 502 -38.22 -8.37 18.79
N GLY A 503 -37.36 -8.61 17.81
CA GLY A 503 -37.33 -7.96 16.52
C GLY A 503 -35.94 -7.52 16.09
N SER A 504 -34.91 -7.66 16.94
CA SER A 504 -33.58 -7.14 16.67
C SER A 504 -32.90 -7.94 15.57
N TRP A 505 -32.11 -7.24 14.77
CA TRP A 505 -31.37 -7.76 13.63
C TRP A 505 -29.87 -7.61 13.85
N ALA A 506 -29.08 -8.37 13.07
CA ALA A 506 -27.64 -8.23 13.09
C ALA A 506 -27.20 -6.79 12.72
N GLY A 507 -27.91 -6.17 11.77
CA GLY A 507 -27.70 -4.80 11.31
C GLY A 507 -28.09 -3.71 12.30
N ASP A 508 -28.76 -4.05 13.42
CA ASP A 508 -29.04 -3.08 14.49
C ASP A 508 -27.79 -2.77 15.33
N LEU A 509 -26.63 -3.37 15.04
CA LEU A 509 -25.37 -2.95 15.64
C LEU A 509 -25.02 -1.54 15.19
N LEU A 510 -24.58 -0.69 16.11
CA LEU A 510 -23.88 0.56 15.79
C LEU A 510 -22.45 0.47 16.33
N ILE A 511 -21.47 0.78 15.49
CA ILE A 511 -20.06 0.85 15.87
C ILE A 511 -19.66 2.32 15.88
N GLN A 512 -19.40 2.86 17.08
CA GLN A 512 -18.85 4.19 17.26
C GLN A 512 -17.32 4.10 17.23
N ILE A 513 -16.67 4.92 16.41
CA ILE A 513 -15.21 4.96 16.24
C ILE A 513 -14.73 6.37 16.58
N THR A 514 -13.73 6.47 17.44
CA THR A 514 -13.12 7.75 17.85
C THR A 514 -11.61 7.70 17.65
N ASP A 515 -11.07 8.65 16.88
CA ASP A 515 -9.64 8.80 16.65
C ASP A 515 -8.92 9.38 17.89
N PRO A 516 -7.57 9.35 17.95
CA PRO A 516 -6.80 9.89 19.08
C PRO A 516 -7.03 11.39 19.37
N GLN A 517 -7.54 12.14 18.39
CA GLN A 517 -7.78 13.58 18.38
C GLN A 517 -9.20 13.90 18.88
N GLY A 518 -10.06 12.89 19.01
CA GLY A 518 -11.43 12.99 19.49
C GLY A 518 -12.47 13.20 18.39
N THR A 519 -12.11 13.09 17.11
CA THR A 519 -13.06 13.02 16.00
C THR A 519 -13.84 11.71 16.11
N CYS A 520 -15.15 11.78 15.93
CA CYS A 520 -16.01 10.60 16.06
C CYS A 520 -16.87 10.38 14.82
N VAL A 521 -16.90 9.12 14.37
CA VAL A 521 -17.79 8.61 13.32
C VAL A 521 -18.55 7.37 13.79
N GLU A 522 -19.53 6.95 13.01
CA GLU A 522 -20.25 5.69 13.24
C GLU A 522 -20.54 4.90 11.97
N VAL A 523 -20.66 3.59 12.14
CA VAL A 523 -21.09 2.62 11.12
C VAL A 523 -22.31 1.87 11.61
N GLY A 524 -23.35 1.82 10.77
CA GLY A 524 -24.58 1.10 11.02
C GLY A 524 -25.49 1.73 12.07
N GLY A 525 -26.37 0.91 12.64
CA GLY A 525 -27.47 1.35 13.49
C GLY A 525 -28.78 1.46 12.72
N PHE A 526 -29.89 1.66 13.44
CA PHE A 526 -31.22 1.78 12.82
C PHE A 526 -31.92 3.09 13.17
N ASN A 527 -31.92 3.45 14.46
CA ASN A 527 -32.60 4.67 14.93
C ASN A 527 -31.89 5.36 16.10
N VAL A 528 -30.63 5.01 16.32
CA VAL A 528 -29.74 5.61 17.31
C VAL A 528 -28.55 6.16 16.52
N ASP A 529 -28.28 7.46 16.68
CA ASP A 529 -27.15 8.14 16.06
C ASP A 529 -26.33 8.80 17.20
N LEU A 530 -25.02 8.61 17.20
CA LEU A 530 -24.07 9.12 18.18
C LEU A 530 -23.05 10.07 17.57
N CYS A 531 -22.62 9.78 16.35
CA CYS A 531 -21.53 10.46 15.64
C CYS A 531 -21.90 10.74 14.17
N THR A 532 -20.92 11.10 13.34
CA THR A 532 -21.17 11.28 11.90
C THR A 532 -21.23 9.91 11.23
N GLU A 533 -22.39 9.57 10.67
CA GLU A 533 -22.60 8.32 9.93
C GLU A 533 -21.71 8.27 8.68
N VAL A 534 -20.93 7.20 8.56
CA VAL A 534 -20.03 6.94 7.42
C VAL A 534 -20.66 5.95 6.45
N ASP A 535 -21.23 4.86 6.96
CA ASP A 535 -21.85 3.82 6.15
C ASP A 535 -22.90 3.02 6.93
N ASP A 536 -23.85 2.43 6.20
CA ASP A 536 -24.91 1.56 6.72
C ASP A 536 -24.52 0.08 6.54
N PHE A 537 -24.97 -0.79 7.46
CA PHE A 537 -24.83 -2.23 7.23
C PHE A 537 -25.71 -2.71 6.05
N PRO A 538 -25.28 -3.74 5.29
CA PRO A 538 -26.07 -4.27 4.18
C PRO A 538 -27.46 -4.74 4.62
N VAL A 539 -28.46 -4.53 3.75
CA VAL A 539 -29.86 -4.92 4.02
C VAL A 539 -30.03 -6.42 4.28
N GLU A 540 -29.09 -7.25 3.85
CA GLU A 540 -29.06 -8.69 4.16
C GLU A 540 -28.87 -8.99 5.66
N TRP A 541 -28.37 -8.03 6.44
CA TRP A 541 -28.20 -8.12 7.89
C TRP A 541 -29.50 -7.86 8.66
N ASP A 542 -30.59 -7.48 7.99
CA ASP A 542 -31.94 -7.29 8.54
C ASP A 542 -32.64 -8.63 8.86
N VAL A 543 -31.96 -9.49 9.60
CA VAL A 543 -32.39 -10.84 9.93
C VAL A 543 -32.33 -11.08 11.43
N ALA A 544 -33.45 -11.51 12.00
CA ALA A 544 -33.56 -11.87 13.42
C ALA A 544 -32.89 -13.22 13.78
N ALA A 545 -32.26 -13.89 12.81
CA ALA A 545 -31.60 -15.16 13.04
C ALA A 545 -30.17 -14.93 13.50
N SER A 546 -29.77 -15.61 14.58
CA SER A 546 -28.37 -15.66 14.99
C SER A 546 -27.51 -16.31 13.91
N GLY A 547 -26.30 -15.79 13.70
CA GLY A 547 -25.43 -16.21 12.62
C GLY A 547 -24.15 -15.39 12.56
N ASP A 548 -23.34 -15.69 11.55
CA ASP A 548 -22.08 -15.01 11.27
C ASP A 548 -22.26 -14.11 10.04
N TYR A 549 -21.67 -12.92 10.10
CA TYR A 549 -21.81 -11.86 9.13
C TYR A 549 -20.44 -11.22 8.88
N SER A 550 -20.19 -10.76 7.66
CA SER A 550 -18.97 -10.04 7.31
C SER A 550 -19.30 -8.82 6.45
N TYR A 551 -18.59 -7.72 6.68
CA TYR A 551 -18.72 -6.49 5.92
C TYR A 551 -17.39 -5.73 5.94
N THR A 552 -17.13 -4.91 4.92
CA THR A 552 -15.94 -4.06 4.87
C THR A 552 -16.42 -2.64 4.62
N VAL A 553 -15.90 -1.71 5.40
CA VAL A 553 -16.23 -0.29 5.34
C VAL A 553 -15.02 0.45 4.79
N ASP A 554 -15.26 1.34 3.83
CA ASP A 554 -14.27 2.26 3.28
C ASP A 554 -14.34 3.59 4.05
N PHE A 555 -13.20 4.01 4.59
CA PHE A 555 -13.02 5.26 5.33
C PHE A 555 -12.21 6.30 4.56
N CYS A 556 -11.83 6.03 3.31
CA CYS A 556 -11.06 6.96 2.51
C CYS A 556 -11.83 8.27 2.29
N GLY A 557 -11.18 9.40 2.58
CA GLY A 557 -11.81 10.73 2.54
C GLY A 557 -12.63 11.10 3.79
N THR A 558 -12.64 10.27 4.83
CA THR A 558 -13.06 10.68 6.17
C THR A 558 -11.96 11.48 6.87
N ALA A 559 -12.30 12.28 7.87
CA ALA A 559 -11.32 13.08 8.62
C ALA A 559 -10.67 12.32 9.80
N LEU A 560 -10.76 10.99 9.80
CA LEU A 560 -10.24 10.15 10.87
C LEU A 560 -8.74 9.95 10.68
N THR A 561 -7.95 10.57 11.54
CA THR A 561 -6.49 10.50 11.46
C THR A 561 -5.90 10.66 12.83
N GLY A 562 -4.80 9.96 13.10
CA GLY A 562 -4.02 10.22 14.29
C GLY A 562 -3.18 9.11 14.86
N ASP A 563 -2.17 9.53 15.61
CA ASP A 563 -1.25 8.65 16.31
C ASP A 563 -1.70 8.39 17.74
N GLY A 564 -1.88 7.12 18.08
CA GLY A 564 -2.16 6.66 19.43
C GLY A 564 -3.46 5.88 19.58
N ALA A 565 -4.25 6.23 20.59
CA ALA A 565 -5.35 5.41 21.08
C ALA A 565 -6.66 5.59 20.28
N TRP A 566 -6.93 4.68 19.36
CA TRP A 566 -8.22 4.57 18.66
C TRP A 566 -9.22 3.82 19.52
N THR A 567 -10.44 4.36 19.65
CA THR A 567 -11.48 3.82 20.53
C THR A 567 -12.72 3.37 19.77
N PHE A 568 -13.17 2.15 20.06
CA PHE A 568 -14.35 1.51 19.48
C PHE A 568 -15.39 1.23 20.57
N VAL A 569 -16.63 1.64 20.35
CA VAL A 569 -17.76 1.39 21.26
C VAL A 569 -18.91 0.77 20.48
N PHE A 570 -19.40 -0.37 20.95
CA PHE A 570 -20.50 -1.10 20.32
C PHE A 570 -21.80 -0.79 21.02
N VAL A 571 -22.81 -0.37 20.26
CA VAL A 571 -24.07 0.13 20.79
C VAL A 571 -25.22 -0.62 20.15
N HIS A 572 -26.25 -0.87 20.95
CA HIS A 572 -27.51 -1.37 20.42
C HIS A 572 -28.22 -0.23 19.67
N GLY A 573 -28.15 -0.27 18.34
CA GLY A 573 -28.61 0.74 17.41
C GLY A 573 -30.13 0.78 17.19
N TRP A 574 -30.87 -0.15 17.80
CA TRP A 574 -32.33 -0.11 17.91
C TRP A 574 -32.81 0.14 19.35
N ASP A 575 -33.34 1.34 19.60
CA ASP A 575 -33.70 1.86 20.94
C ASP A 575 -34.70 1.01 21.77
N THR A 576 -35.39 0.03 21.17
CA THR A 576 -36.35 -0.84 21.85
C THR A 576 -35.98 -2.33 21.90
N GLY A 577 -34.87 -2.74 21.28
CA GLY A 577 -34.40 -4.13 21.32
C GLY A 577 -33.82 -4.51 22.68
N THR A 578 -33.78 -5.80 22.98
CA THR A 578 -33.41 -6.36 24.29
C THR A 578 -32.69 -7.70 24.13
N GLN A 579 -31.73 -7.94 25.03
CA GLN A 579 -30.97 -9.18 25.16
C GLN A 579 -30.19 -9.61 23.91
N ASP A 580 -29.63 -8.66 23.18
CA ASP A 580 -28.85 -8.92 21.97
C ASP A 580 -27.33 -8.86 22.24
N GLN A 581 -26.56 -9.73 21.59
CA GLN A 581 -25.11 -9.80 21.74
C GLN A 581 -24.43 -9.87 20.37
N TRP A 582 -23.38 -9.06 20.23
CA TRP A 582 -22.49 -9.00 19.07
C TRP A 582 -21.06 -9.29 19.53
N ALA A 583 -20.41 -10.27 18.91
CA ALA A 583 -19.02 -10.62 19.23
C ALA A 583 -18.29 -10.98 17.94
N GLY A 584 -16.99 -10.72 17.86
CA GLY A 584 -16.27 -10.89 16.61
C GLY A 584 -14.86 -10.31 16.63
N SER A 585 -14.35 -10.02 15.44
CA SER A 585 -13.11 -9.28 15.23
C SER A 585 -13.33 -8.15 14.25
N LEU A 586 -12.77 -7.00 14.56
CA LEU A 586 -12.53 -5.95 13.57
C LEU A 586 -11.09 -6.07 13.09
N THR A 587 -10.86 -5.88 11.81
CA THR A 587 -9.54 -5.67 11.23
C THR A 587 -9.55 -4.26 10.67
N ILE A 588 -8.70 -3.38 11.19
CA ILE A 588 -8.54 -2.02 10.67
C ILE A 588 -7.28 -1.92 9.81
N GLU A 589 -7.36 -1.12 8.76
CA GLU A 589 -6.24 -0.72 7.93
C GLU A 589 -6.05 0.80 8.06
N VAL A 590 -4.81 1.23 8.30
CA VAL A 590 -4.44 2.63 8.44
C VAL A 590 -3.27 2.95 7.51
N VAL A 591 -3.26 4.16 6.95
CA VAL A 591 -2.19 4.70 6.09
C VAL A 591 -1.69 6.04 6.63
N GLY A 592 -0.40 6.32 6.50
CA GLY A 592 0.21 7.57 6.94
C GLY A 592 1.72 7.49 6.92
N GLU A 593 2.37 8.66 6.83
CA GLU A 593 3.83 8.83 6.88
C GLU A 593 4.46 8.06 8.05
N GLY A 594 4.91 6.83 7.81
CA GLY A 594 5.52 5.98 8.83
C GLY A 594 5.06 4.51 8.86
N GLY A 595 4.79 3.89 7.71
CA GLY A 595 4.71 2.42 7.59
C GLY A 595 5.96 1.68 8.10
N PHE A 596 7.03 2.41 8.38
CA PHE A 596 8.03 2.06 9.37
C PHE A 596 8.06 3.16 10.43
N SER A 597 8.09 2.79 11.71
CA SER A 597 8.35 3.72 12.81
C SER A 597 9.70 4.36 12.54
N ASP A 598 9.77 5.55 11.92
CA ASP A 598 10.96 6.41 11.76
C ASP A 598 10.55 7.79 12.28
N CYS A 599 10.35 7.84 13.59
CA CYS A 599 9.73 8.99 14.21
C CYS A 599 10.65 10.22 14.29
N ASN A 600 11.97 10.03 14.10
CA ASN A 600 12.96 11.09 14.08
C ASN A 600 13.26 11.61 12.65
N GLY A 601 12.66 10.99 11.62
CA GLY A 601 12.73 11.40 10.22
C GLY A 601 14.13 11.32 9.65
N ASN A 602 14.96 10.38 10.12
CA ASN A 602 16.35 10.27 9.71
C ASN A 602 16.56 9.26 8.54
N GLY A 603 15.50 8.57 8.12
CA GLY A 603 15.49 7.55 7.08
C GLY A 603 15.91 6.16 7.56
N VAL A 604 15.90 5.91 8.87
CA VAL A 604 16.20 4.62 9.52
C VAL A 604 15.04 4.28 10.45
N GLU A 605 14.58 3.03 10.41
CA GLU A 605 13.50 2.58 11.30
C GLU A 605 13.95 2.64 12.77
N ASP A 606 13.10 3.11 13.65
CA ASP A 606 13.20 3.17 15.12
C ASP A 606 13.78 1.89 15.73
N VAL A 607 13.29 0.73 15.32
CA VAL A 607 13.80 -0.57 15.80
C VAL A 607 15.23 -0.81 15.34
N GLU A 608 15.59 -0.33 14.15
CA GLU A 608 16.95 -0.39 13.61
C GLU A 608 17.84 0.69 14.26
N ASP A 609 17.30 1.85 14.62
CA ASP A 609 17.98 2.93 15.32
C ASP A 609 18.36 2.53 16.76
N ILE A 610 17.43 1.90 17.48
CA ILE A 610 17.65 1.34 18.81
C ILE A 610 18.63 0.15 18.73
N ALA A 611 18.46 -0.75 17.75
CA ALA A 611 19.33 -1.91 17.59
C ALA A 611 20.77 -1.52 17.21
N ASN A 612 20.94 -0.46 16.41
CA ASN A 612 22.24 0.08 16.02
C ASN A 612 22.83 1.03 17.07
N GLY A 613 22.04 1.43 18.07
CA GLY A 613 22.43 2.36 19.13
C GLY A 613 22.68 3.78 18.61
N THR A 614 22.03 4.14 17.51
CA THR A 614 21.96 5.51 17.00
C THR A 614 20.96 6.35 17.78
N SER A 615 19.96 5.70 18.38
CA SER A 615 18.99 6.32 19.30
C SER A 615 18.89 5.55 20.62
N GLU A 616 18.52 6.24 21.70
CA GLU A 616 18.27 5.65 23.02
C GLU A 616 16.78 5.24 23.13
N ASP A 617 16.52 4.13 23.83
CA ASP A 617 15.18 3.67 24.24
C ASP A 617 15.32 3.20 25.69
N CYS A 618 15.12 4.14 26.61
CA CYS A 618 15.34 3.89 28.02
C CYS A 618 14.07 3.40 28.75
N ASN A 619 12.88 3.60 28.16
CA ASN A 619 11.61 3.09 28.68
C ASN A 619 11.26 1.67 28.14
N ASN A 620 12.00 1.16 27.15
CA ASN A 620 11.87 -0.13 26.45
C ASN A 620 10.50 -0.34 25.79
N ASN A 621 9.96 0.70 25.16
CA ASN A 621 8.71 0.64 24.39
C ASN A 621 8.94 0.40 22.89
N ASP A 622 10.18 0.10 22.47
CA ASP A 622 10.60 -0.07 21.08
C ASP A 622 10.46 1.19 20.22
N ARG A 623 10.40 2.38 20.85
CA ARG A 623 10.37 3.70 20.22
C ARG A 623 11.53 4.57 20.76
N PRO A 624 12.27 5.30 19.90
CA PRO A 624 13.32 6.20 20.32
C PRO A 624 12.84 7.28 21.29
N ASP A 625 13.64 7.57 22.32
CA ASP A 625 13.31 8.53 23.37
C ASP A 625 13.01 9.93 22.80
N GLU A 626 13.68 10.33 21.72
CA GLU A 626 13.47 11.63 21.05
C GLU A 626 12.09 11.79 20.43
N CYS A 627 11.39 10.67 20.23
CA CYS A 627 10.03 10.62 19.71
C CYS A 627 8.98 10.49 20.80
N ASP A 628 9.42 10.10 22.00
CA ASP A 628 8.63 10.12 23.21
C ASP A 628 8.65 11.49 23.91
N LEU A 629 9.34 12.49 23.35
CA LEU A 629 9.38 13.85 23.88
C LEU A 629 8.00 14.53 23.75
N GLY A 630 7.45 14.92 24.89
CA GLY A 630 6.18 15.64 24.96
C GLY A 630 6.00 16.30 26.31
N PRO A 631 5.07 17.26 26.46
CA PRO A 631 4.89 18.00 27.72
C PRO A 631 4.54 17.11 28.94
N SER A 632 4.06 15.88 28.70
CA SER A 632 3.72 14.89 29.73
C SER A 632 4.76 13.79 29.93
N THR A 633 5.81 13.78 29.11
CA THR A 633 6.85 12.74 29.05
C THR A 633 8.26 13.31 29.11
N ASP A 634 8.43 14.63 28.95
CA ASP A 634 9.61 15.46 29.26
C ASP A 634 9.07 16.72 29.96
N CYS A 635 8.65 16.54 31.21
CA CYS A 635 7.92 17.56 31.97
C CYS A 635 8.80 18.79 32.30
N ASP A 636 10.12 18.61 32.38
CA ASP A 636 11.09 19.64 32.76
C ASP A 636 11.77 20.28 31.53
N GLY A 637 11.48 19.76 30.33
CA GLY A 637 11.92 20.28 29.05
C GLY A 637 13.43 20.15 28.83
N ASN A 638 14.08 19.20 29.52
CA ASN A 638 15.52 19.02 29.44
C ASN A 638 15.96 18.18 28.23
N GLY A 639 15.00 17.60 27.49
CA GLY A 639 15.24 16.78 26.30
C GLY A 639 15.56 15.32 26.60
N VAL A 640 15.30 14.85 27.82
CA VAL A 640 15.32 13.45 28.25
C VAL A 640 13.92 13.10 28.72
N ILE A 641 13.42 11.92 28.38
CA ILE A 641 12.09 11.54 28.85
C ILE A 641 12.10 11.19 30.35
N ASP A 642 11.05 11.60 31.06
CA ASP A 642 10.83 11.44 32.50
C ASP A 642 11.05 10.00 32.98
N ALA A 643 10.67 9.02 32.14
CA ALA A 643 10.81 7.58 32.42
C ALA A 643 12.27 7.16 32.67
N CYS A 644 13.22 7.99 32.26
CA CYS A 644 14.65 7.73 32.27
C CYS A 644 15.40 8.58 33.27
N GLU A 645 14.65 9.39 34.00
CA GLU A 645 15.12 10.30 35.01
C GLU A 645 14.64 9.88 36.39
N THR A 646 15.28 10.48 37.39
CA THR A 646 14.80 10.40 38.76
C THR A 646 14.33 11.79 39.14
N LEU A 647 13.08 12.07 38.78
CA LEU A 647 12.45 13.36 39.01
C LEU A 647 12.00 13.51 40.47
N PRO A 648 11.92 14.74 40.98
CA PRO A 648 11.29 15.02 42.27
C PRO A 648 9.86 14.48 42.31
N ASP A 649 9.54 13.77 43.38
CA ASP A 649 8.22 13.21 43.70
C ASP A 649 7.99 13.44 45.21
N CYS A 650 7.35 14.56 45.51
CA CYS A 650 7.16 15.11 46.84
C CYS A 650 6.29 14.20 47.73
N ASP A 651 5.29 13.52 47.16
CA ASP A 651 4.35 12.67 47.89
C ASP A 651 4.65 11.16 47.76
N ASN A 652 5.63 10.81 46.93
CA ASN A 652 6.10 9.46 46.62
C ASN A 652 5.01 8.57 46.01
N ASN A 653 4.10 9.14 45.21
CA ASN A 653 3.02 8.42 44.57
C ASN A 653 3.43 7.73 43.26
N GLY A 654 4.65 8.01 42.76
CA GLY A 654 5.20 7.44 41.53
C GLY A 654 4.92 8.26 40.27
N ILE A 655 4.32 9.45 40.41
CA ILE A 655 4.21 10.50 39.39
C ILE A 655 5.10 11.64 39.88
N SER A 656 5.91 12.24 39.00
CA SER A 656 6.77 13.36 39.37
C SER A 656 5.99 14.66 39.58
N ASP A 657 6.54 15.56 40.38
CA ASP A 657 5.93 16.87 40.71
C ASP A 657 5.54 17.64 39.44
N CYS A 658 6.46 17.69 38.47
CA CYS A 658 6.27 18.32 37.18
C CYS A 658 5.21 17.60 36.31
N ALA A 659 5.12 16.27 36.35
CA ALA A 659 4.11 15.50 35.61
C ALA A 659 2.72 15.66 36.25
N GLU A 660 2.64 15.83 37.57
CA GLU A 660 1.41 16.21 38.25
C GLU A 660 0.95 17.61 37.81
N ILE A 661 1.86 18.59 37.75
CA ILE A 661 1.57 19.96 37.29
C ILE A 661 1.15 19.96 35.82
N ALA A 662 1.87 19.26 34.94
CA ALA A 662 1.50 19.08 33.53
C ALA A 662 0.15 18.37 33.38
N GLY A 663 -0.15 17.45 34.31
CA GLY A 663 -1.45 16.76 34.46
C GLY A 663 -2.57 17.63 35.06
N GLY A 664 -2.30 18.91 35.35
CA GLY A 664 -3.27 19.88 35.85
C GLY A 664 -3.31 20.04 37.36
N ALA A 665 -2.31 19.54 38.09
CA ALA A 665 -2.12 19.91 39.49
C ALA A 665 -1.81 21.41 39.58
N THR A 666 -2.40 22.06 40.58
CA THR A 666 -2.22 23.49 40.82
C THR A 666 -0.80 23.75 41.35
N ASP A 667 -0.10 24.68 40.71
CA ASP A 667 1.19 25.25 41.15
C ASP A 667 1.06 26.79 41.05
N CYS A 668 0.50 27.42 42.09
CA CYS A 668 0.19 28.85 42.05
C CYS A 668 1.43 29.74 42.17
N ASN A 669 2.51 29.22 42.76
CA ASN A 669 3.75 29.95 42.96
C ASN A 669 4.78 29.71 41.84
N ALA A 670 4.49 28.77 40.93
CA ALA A 670 5.32 28.36 39.81
C ALA A 670 6.72 27.89 40.24
N ASP A 671 6.80 27.22 41.40
CA ASP A 671 8.07 26.71 41.95
C ASP A 671 8.40 25.28 41.51
N GLY A 672 7.52 24.65 40.71
CA GLY A 672 7.71 23.31 40.18
C GLY A 672 7.31 22.19 41.14
N ILE A 673 6.69 22.53 42.28
CA ILE A 673 6.12 21.58 43.25
C ILE A 673 4.60 21.82 43.30
N PRO A 674 3.74 20.78 43.16
CA PRO A 674 2.31 20.94 43.33
C PRO A 674 1.93 21.57 44.67
N ASP A 675 0.97 22.50 44.69
CA ASP A 675 0.43 23.14 45.91
C ASP A 675 -0.01 22.10 46.97
N SER A 676 -0.49 20.94 46.51
CA SER A 676 -0.89 19.80 47.36
C SER A 676 0.28 19.28 48.20
N CYS A 677 1.50 19.36 47.69
CA CYS A 677 2.73 18.95 48.35
C CYS A 677 3.38 20.06 49.19
N GLU A 678 3.13 21.31 48.85
CA GLU A 678 3.63 22.46 49.61
C GLU A 678 3.00 22.57 51.00
N SER A 679 1.82 21.96 51.18
CA SER A 679 1.11 21.88 52.47
C SER A 679 1.72 20.90 53.48
N ALA A 680 2.80 20.18 53.12
CA ALA A 680 3.53 19.29 54.02
C ALA A 680 4.95 19.80 54.40
N GLY A 681 5.42 20.91 53.79
CA GLY A 681 6.80 21.37 53.88
C GLY A 681 7.04 22.73 54.55
N GLY A 682 6.02 23.56 54.80
CA GLY A 682 6.24 24.86 55.43
C GLY A 682 5.22 25.98 55.18
N GLY A 683 4.18 25.78 54.36
CA GLY A 683 3.09 26.74 54.24
C GLY A 683 2.33 26.91 55.56
N GLU A 684 2.37 28.10 56.16
CA GLU A 684 1.60 28.40 57.37
C GLU A 684 0.15 28.75 56.98
N ASN A 685 -0.80 27.88 57.29
CA ASN A 685 -2.22 28.27 57.30
C ASN A 685 -2.42 29.30 58.43
N ILE A 686 -2.69 30.54 58.08
CA ILE A 686 -2.92 31.61 59.05
C ILE A 686 -4.41 31.70 59.35
N GLU A 687 -4.78 31.35 60.58
CA GLU A 687 -6.14 31.53 61.08
C GLU A 687 -6.32 32.95 61.66
N LEU A 688 -7.21 33.74 61.05
CA LEU A 688 -7.61 35.05 61.52
C LEU A 688 -9.05 35.02 62.02
N SER A 689 -9.25 35.12 63.33
CA SER A 689 -10.60 35.32 63.89
C SER A 689 -11.02 36.79 63.80
N PHE A 690 -12.25 37.03 63.33
CA PHE A 690 -12.82 38.37 63.22
C PHE A 690 -14.21 38.46 63.86
N ASP A 691 -14.57 39.68 64.26
CA ASP A 691 -15.92 40.06 64.67
C ASP A 691 -16.14 41.50 64.24
N THR A 692 -17.07 41.72 63.31
CA THR A 692 -17.33 43.06 62.76
C THR A 692 -18.14 43.94 63.73
N GLY A 693 -18.74 43.35 64.77
CA GLY A 693 -19.81 43.99 65.53
C GLY A 693 -21.00 44.32 64.62
N ALA A 694 -21.89 45.21 65.07
CA ALA A 694 -22.96 45.71 64.22
C ALA A 694 -22.39 46.70 63.19
N LEU A 695 -22.51 46.39 61.90
CA LEU A 695 -22.20 47.30 60.81
C LEU A 695 -23.49 47.94 60.29
N ASP A 696 -23.45 49.27 60.07
CA ASP A 696 -24.56 50.05 59.53
C ASP A 696 -24.09 50.83 58.29
N GLY A 697 -24.89 50.86 57.21
CA GLY A 697 -24.78 51.84 56.11
C GLY A 697 -23.38 52.08 55.55
N ASN A 698 -22.84 51.08 54.84
CA ASN A 698 -21.48 51.06 54.28
C ASN A 698 -20.37 51.15 55.34
N GLY A 699 -20.66 50.75 56.58
CA GLY A 699 -19.66 50.70 57.65
C GLY A 699 -18.53 49.73 57.29
N VAL A 700 -17.28 50.20 57.46
CA VAL A 700 -16.06 49.39 57.34
C VAL A 700 -15.49 49.18 58.74
N THR A 701 -15.00 47.98 59.05
CA THR A 701 -14.34 47.68 60.32
C THR A 701 -12.98 48.38 60.45
N SER A 702 -12.34 48.23 61.62
CA SER A 702 -10.90 48.40 61.69
C SER A 702 -10.19 47.38 60.80
N VAL A 703 -9.05 47.78 60.23
CA VAL A 703 -8.16 46.93 59.44
C VAL A 703 -7.46 45.92 60.36
N TYR A 704 -7.40 44.67 59.93
CA TYR A 704 -6.60 43.60 60.48
C TYR A 704 -5.30 43.51 59.69
N GLU A 705 -4.16 43.53 60.38
CA GLU A 705 -2.84 43.41 59.77
C GLU A 705 -2.31 41.99 60.00
N VAL A 706 -1.94 41.31 58.92
CA VAL A 706 -1.36 39.96 58.95
C VAL A 706 0.00 40.02 58.25
N GLU A 707 1.02 39.38 58.82
CA GLU A 707 2.38 39.40 58.28
C GLU A 707 2.72 38.00 57.76
N PHE A 708 2.91 37.87 56.45
CA PHE A 708 3.35 36.65 55.79
C PHE A 708 4.11 36.99 54.51
N ASP A 709 4.96 36.06 54.09
CA ASP A 709 5.74 36.11 52.87
C ASP A 709 5.30 34.93 52.00
N GLY A 710 5.04 35.17 50.71
CA GLY A 710 4.63 34.12 49.77
C GLY A 710 3.50 34.51 48.82
N VAL A 711 2.90 33.49 48.20
CA VAL A 711 1.76 33.59 47.27
C VAL A 711 0.47 33.26 48.00
N PHE A 712 -0.54 34.12 47.87
CA PHE A 712 -1.84 33.89 48.49
C PHE A 712 -2.69 32.95 47.63
N ALA A 713 -2.78 31.67 48.01
CA ALA A 713 -3.38 30.63 47.18
C ALA A 713 -4.88 30.44 47.42
N SER A 714 -5.34 30.47 48.67
CA SER A 714 -6.77 30.34 48.95
C SER A 714 -7.21 30.97 50.26
N LEU A 715 -8.51 31.28 50.33
CA LEU A 715 -9.17 31.83 51.51
C LEU A 715 -10.35 30.95 51.94
N GLY A 716 -10.19 30.25 53.05
CA GLY A 716 -11.30 29.63 53.75
C GLY A 716 -12.07 30.67 54.58
N VAL A 717 -13.39 30.70 54.44
CA VAL A 717 -14.27 31.60 55.20
C VAL A 717 -15.26 30.78 56.01
N ASP A 718 -15.08 30.74 57.32
CA ASP A 718 -16.05 30.20 58.28
C ASP A 718 -16.78 31.36 58.96
N LEU A 719 -17.99 31.65 58.51
CA LEU A 719 -18.79 32.81 58.91
C LEU A 719 -19.97 32.42 59.80
N ALA A 720 -20.19 33.17 60.87
CA ALA A 720 -21.42 33.22 61.66
C ALA A 720 -22.12 34.57 61.44
N PHE A 721 -23.27 34.55 60.78
CA PHE A 721 -24.09 35.72 60.49
C PHE A 721 -25.21 35.86 61.52
N THR A 722 -25.35 37.04 62.10
CA THR A 722 -26.46 37.41 63.01
C THR A 722 -27.19 38.62 62.45
N ASN A 723 -28.39 38.36 61.91
CA ASN A 723 -29.32 39.41 61.50
C ASN A 723 -30.11 39.91 62.71
N LEU A 724 -29.95 41.18 63.08
CA LEU A 724 -30.60 41.77 64.27
C LEU A 724 -31.88 42.54 63.93
N ASP A 725 -32.16 42.80 62.66
CA ASP A 725 -33.44 43.34 62.23
C ASP A 725 -33.98 42.68 60.93
N ASP A 726 -34.72 43.37 60.08
CA ASP A 726 -35.39 42.75 58.91
C ASP A 726 -35.52 43.85 57.85
N ASP A 727 -34.37 44.17 57.27
CA ASP A 727 -34.14 45.30 56.36
C ASP A 727 -33.68 44.87 54.96
N GLY A 728 -33.49 43.56 54.77
CA GLY A 728 -33.09 42.95 53.52
C GLY A 728 -31.64 42.50 53.47
N THR A 729 -30.87 42.65 54.55
CA THR A 729 -29.49 42.16 54.60
C THR A 729 -29.41 40.62 54.63
N TRP A 730 -28.50 40.07 53.83
CA TRP A 730 -28.18 38.66 53.73
C TRP A 730 -26.78 38.36 54.25
N ALA A 731 -26.49 37.08 54.51
CA ALA A 731 -25.15 36.66 54.93
C ALA A 731 -24.08 37.01 53.87
N GLY A 732 -24.44 36.91 52.58
CA GLY A 732 -23.60 37.24 51.44
C GLY A 732 -23.32 38.74 51.22
N ASP A 733 -24.03 39.64 51.93
CA ASP A 733 -23.78 41.08 51.83
C ASP A 733 -22.49 41.53 52.54
N LEU A 734 -21.69 40.62 53.09
CA LEU A 734 -20.37 40.94 53.63
C LEU A 734 -19.40 41.21 52.48
N ILE A 735 -18.56 42.24 52.62
CA ILE A 735 -17.37 42.41 51.79
C ILE A 735 -16.16 42.03 52.63
N ILE A 736 -15.29 41.17 52.11
CA ILE A 736 -13.94 40.93 52.64
C ILE A 736 -12.95 41.58 51.68
N GLN A 737 -12.38 42.71 52.11
CA GLN A 737 -11.37 43.45 51.39
C GLN A 737 -9.97 42.94 51.79
N ILE A 738 -9.13 42.61 50.81
CA ILE A 738 -7.75 42.15 51.00
C ILE A 738 -6.82 43.08 50.22
N THR A 739 -5.77 43.57 50.86
CA THR A 739 -4.75 44.41 50.21
C THR A 739 -3.37 43.83 50.47
N ASP A 740 -2.62 43.64 49.40
CA ASP A 740 -1.23 43.18 49.43
C ASP A 740 -0.27 44.29 49.94
N PRO A 741 0.99 43.95 50.25
CA PRO A 741 2.00 44.93 50.70
C PRO A 741 2.35 46.00 49.66
N ASP A 742 2.15 45.73 48.37
CA ASP A 742 2.42 46.66 47.27
C ASP A 742 1.24 47.61 46.98
N GLY A 743 0.10 47.39 47.62
CA GLY A 743 -1.10 48.21 47.57
C GLY A 743 -2.14 47.76 46.53
N THR A 744 -1.98 46.59 45.93
CA THR A 744 -3.04 45.95 45.13
C THR A 744 -4.15 45.54 46.07
N CYS A 745 -5.39 45.87 45.72
CA CYS A 745 -6.55 45.59 46.54
C CYS A 745 -7.60 44.82 45.77
N VAL A 746 -8.08 43.75 46.38
CA VAL A 746 -9.14 42.88 45.89
C VAL A 746 -10.24 42.74 46.94
N GLU A 747 -11.42 42.30 46.54
CA GLU A 747 -12.49 41.94 47.47
C GLU A 747 -13.28 40.71 47.04
N VAL A 748 -13.89 40.04 48.02
CA VAL A 748 -14.87 38.97 47.81
C VAL A 748 -16.18 39.30 48.53
N GLY A 749 -17.28 38.97 47.87
CA GLY A 749 -18.63 39.22 48.35
C GLY A 749 -19.08 40.67 48.23
N GLY A 750 -20.32 40.92 48.68
CA GLY A 750 -20.97 42.21 48.53
C GLY A 750 -22.30 42.07 47.79
N TYR A 751 -22.85 43.20 47.37
CA TYR A 751 -24.07 43.19 46.55
C TYR A 751 -24.18 44.44 45.68
N ASN A 752 -23.95 45.62 46.26
CA ASN A 752 -24.05 46.87 45.51
C ASN A 752 -23.06 47.95 45.94
N ILE A 753 -22.04 47.54 46.69
CA ILE A 753 -20.94 48.38 47.13
C ILE A 753 -19.67 47.62 46.79
N ASP A 754 -18.77 48.30 46.11
CA ASP A 754 -17.47 47.77 45.75
C ASP A 754 -16.41 48.68 46.40
N LEU A 755 -15.50 48.11 47.18
CA LEU A 755 -14.38 48.83 47.79
C LEU A 755 -13.10 48.68 46.96
N CYS A 756 -12.95 47.56 46.27
CA CYS A 756 -11.78 47.18 45.49
C CYS A 756 -12.18 46.47 44.18
N GLU A 757 -11.25 45.79 43.52
CA GLU A 757 -11.58 44.93 42.39
C GLU A 757 -12.23 43.64 42.92
N GLU A 758 -13.49 43.44 42.56
CA GLU A 758 -14.29 42.28 42.94
C GLU A 758 -13.78 41.03 42.22
N ILE A 759 -13.38 40.02 42.99
CA ILE A 759 -12.86 38.75 42.47
C ILE A 759 -14.00 37.75 42.29
N ASP A 760 -14.87 37.63 43.29
CA ASP A 760 -16.01 36.72 43.26
C ASP A 760 -17.06 37.12 44.31
N ASP A 761 -18.30 36.70 44.06
CA ASP A 761 -19.45 36.85 44.94
C ASP A 761 -19.49 35.71 45.99
N PHE A 762 -20.16 35.93 47.12
CA PHE A 762 -20.52 34.80 47.99
C PHE A 762 -21.51 33.87 47.28
N PRO A 763 -21.49 32.55 47.58
CA PRO A 763 -22.43 31.61 46.97
C PRO A 763 -23.88 32.06 47.13
N ALA A 764 -24.70 31.91 46.09
CA ALA A 764 -26.10 32.37 46.10
C ALA A 764 -26.96 31.75 47.23
N GLU A 765 -26.57 30.61 47.80
CA GLU A 765 -27.18 30.07 49.02
C GLU A 765 -26.99 30.94 50.29
N TRP A 766 -26.08 31.91 50.27
CA TRP A 766 -25.87 32.89 51.35
C TRP A 766 -26.82 34.10 51.25
N ASP A 767 -27.66 34.16 50.19
CA ASP A 767 -28.74 35.15 49.99
C ASP A 767 -29.95 34.86 50.91
N VAL A 768 -29.69 34.72 52.19
CA VAL A 768 -30.66 34.36 53.21
C VAL A 768 -30.60 35.35 54.37
N ALA A 769 -31.76 35.90 54.72
CA ALA A 769 -31.90 36.80 55.87
C ALA A 769 -31.85 36.06 57.23
N ALA A 770 -31.80 34.73 57.23
CA ALA A 770 -31.75 33.95 58.46
C ALA A 770 -30.34 33.97 59.05
N SER A 771 -30.24 34.14 60.37
CA SER A 771 -28.97 33.95 61.08
C SER A 771 -28.52 32.49 61.01
N GLY A 772 -27.23 32.26 60.84
CA GLY A 772 -26.68 30.92 60.62
C GLY A 772 -25.16 30.91 60.51
N ASP A 773 -24.63 29.70 60.34
CA ASP A 773 -23.22 29.45 60.07
C ASP A 773 -23.06 29.09 58.59
N TYR A 774 -22.03 29.63 57.96
CA TYR A 774 -21.77 29.55 56.53
C TYR A 774 -20.29 29.30 56.29
N THR A 775 -19.97 28.46 55.30
CA THR A 775 -18.59 28.06 55.01
C THR A 775 -18.35 28.09 53.52
N HIS A 776 -17.28 28.74 53.08
CA HIS A 776 -16.88 28.73 51.69
C HIS A 776 -15.36 28.78 51.55
N LEU A 777 -14.84 28.31 50.43
CA LEU A 777 -13.42 28.33 50.10
C LEU A 777 -13.26 29.05 48.77
N TYR A 778 -12.53 30.15 48.79
CA TYR A 778 -12.19 30.89 47.58
C TYR A 778 -10.80 30.48 47.10
N ASP A 779 -10.69 30.27 45.79
CA ASP A 779 -9.43 30.06 45.10
C ASP A 779 -8.88 31.42 44.64
N PHE A 780 -7.64 31.72 45.03
CA PHE A 780 -6.92 32.94 44.66
C PHE A 780 -5.74 32.66 43.72
N CYS A 781 -5.61 31.43 43.22
CA CYS A 781 -4.61 31.08 42.24
C CYS A 781 -4.71 31.97 40.98
N GLY A 782 -3.57 32.49 40.51
CA GLY A 782 -3.52 33.34 39.33
C GLY A 782 -4.00 34.80 39.52
N GLN A 783 -4.42 35.20 40.73
CA GLN A 783 -4.84 36.58 41.01
C GLN A 783 -3.68 37.55 41.23
N GLY A 784 -2.43 37.08 41.16
CA GLY A 784 -1.23 37.92 41.25
C GLY A 784 -0.99 38.54 42.63
N LEU A 785 -1.63 38.03 43.67
CA LEU A 785 -1.46 38.45 45.06
C LEU A 785 -0.19 37.82 45.63
N VAL A 786 0.92 38.54 45.47
CA VAL A 786 2.26 38.19 45.96
C VAL A 786 2.86 39.33 46.74
N GLY A 787 3.52 39.03 47.85
CA GLY A 787 4.26 40.06 48.56
C GLY A 787 4.79 39.63 49.91
N SER A 788 6.01 40.05 50.20
CA SER A 788 6.64 39.92 51.51
C SER A 788 6.25 41.12 52.39
N GLY A 789 5.56 40.90 53.52
CA GLY A 789 5.30 41.94 54.51
C GLY A 789 3.87 41.99 55.05
N THR A 790 3.38 43.20 55.37
CA THR A 790 2.10 43.38 56.05
C THR A 790 0.94 43.46 55.06
N TRP A 791 0.09 42.45 55.09
CA TRP A 791 -1.19 42.39 54.39
C TRP A 791 -2.29 43.01 55.23
N SER A 792 -3.25 43.67 54.59
CA SER A 792 -4.33 44.37 55.27
C SER A 792 -5.70 43.80 54.88
N ILE A 793 -6.49 43.39 55.88
CA ILE A 793 -7.82 42.81 55.70
C ILE A 793 -8.84 43.71 56.38
N ALA A 794 -9.91 44.08 55.67
CA ALA A 794 -11.02 44.85 56.22
C ALA A 794 -12.36 44.23 55.84
N PHE A 795 -13.35 44.43 56.69
CA PHE A 795 -14.70 43.93 56.45
C PHE A 795 -15.64 45.11 56.29
N ALA A 796 -16.58 45.00 55.36
CA ALA A 796 -17.57 46.05 55.15
C ALA A 796 -18.97 45.51 54.87
N HIS A 797 -19.95 46.37 55.10
CA HIS A 797 -21.33 46.10 54.74
C HIS A 797 -21.54 46.41 53.24
N GLY A 798 -21.76 45.37 52.43
CA GLY A 798 -21.91 45.42 50.99
C GLY A 798 -23.28 45.80 50.46
N TYR A 799 -24.29 45.83 51.35
CA TYR A 799 -25.60 46.41 51.06
C TYR A 799 -25.80 47.80 51.68
N GLY A 800 -25.89 48.84 50.84
CA GLY A 800 -25.81 50.23 51.30
C GLY A 800 -26.98 50.79 52.11
N THR A 801 -28.01 49.98 52.39
CA THR A 801 -29.12 50.36 53.26
C THR A 801 -29.32 49.44 54.46
N GLY A 802 -28.45 48.43 54.63
CA GLY A 802 -28.50 47.51 55.77
C GLY A 802 -28.06 48.15 57.09
N THR A 803 -28.63 47.68 58.20
CA THR A 803 -28.44 48.17 59.56
C THR A 803 -28.47 47.05 60.60
N GLN A 804 -27.61 47.16 61.60
CA GLN A 804 -27.51 46.31 62.78
C GLN A 804 -27.11 44.86 62.50
N ASP A 805 -26.51 44.57 61.36
CA ASP A 805 -26.05 43.23 61.00
C ASP A 805 -24.63 42.95 61.50
N GLN A 806 -24.41 41.72 61.98
CA GLN A 806 -23.13 41.29 62.54
C GLN A 806 -22.61 40.03 61.85
N TRP A 807 -21.32 40.08 61.51
CA TRP A 807 -20.55 38.98 60.95
C TRP A 807 -19.38 38.67 61.88
N ALA A 808 -19.23 37.42 62.28
CA ALA A 808 -18.10 36.97 63.07
C ALA A 808 -17.64 35.61 62.57
N GLY A 809 -16.37 35.28 62.68
CA GLY A 809 -15.89 34.05 62.05
C GLY A 809 -14.40 33.86 62.14
N THR A 810 -13.92 32.88 61.36
CA THR A 810 -12.50 32.62 61.15
C THR A 810 -12.23 32.64 59.64
N LEU A 811 -11.21 33.37 59.25
CA LEU A 811 -10.61 33.28 57.93
C LEU A 811 -9.39 32.36 58.03
N THR A 812 -9.27 31.42 57.10
CA THR A 812 -8.09 30.56 56.96
C THR A 812 -7.37 30.97 55.68
N LEU A 813 -6.27 31.68 55.86
CA LEU A 813 -5.43 32.14 54.76
C LEU A 813 -4.41 31.05 54.44
N ASN A 814 -4.53 30.46 53.26
CA ASN A 814 -3.53 29.53 52.72
C ASN A 814 -2.47 30.34 51.96
N VAL A 815 -1.25 30.28 52.47
CA VAL A 815 -0.10 30.98 51.90
C VAL A 815 0.92 29.93 51.50
N LEU A 816 1.20 29.85 50.20
CA LEU A 816 2.28 29.03 49.68
C LEU A 816 3.58 29.80 49.91
N GLY A 817 4.58 29.10 50.43
CA GLY A 817 5.87 29.73 50.67
C GLY A 817 6.48 30.13 49.34
N ASP A 818 7.06 31.33 49.26
CA ASP A 818 8.12 31.55 48.29
C ASP A 818 9.29 30.68 48.73
N ASN A 819 9.30 29.43 48.31
CA ASN A 819 10.55 28.71 48.19
C ASN A 819 11.08 29.07 46.80
N PRO A 820 11.84 30.17 46.62
CA PRO A 820 12.67 30.26 45.43
C PRO A 820 13.46 28.94 45.40
N PRO A 821 13.65 28.32 44.21
CA PRO A 821 14.30 27.02 44.08
C PRO A 821 15.51 27.03 44.98
N ALA A 822 15.56 26.05 45.90
CA ALA A 822 16.36 26.09 47.12
C ALA A 822 17.70 26.74 46.79
N PRO A 823 18.05 27.90 47.41
CA PRO A 823 19.12 28.76 46.91
C PRO A 823 20.32 27.89 46.72
N CYS A 824 20.72 27.67 45.46
CA CYS A 824 21.79 26.79 45.07
C CYS A 824 23.02 27.25 45.87
N PRO A 825 23.36 26.67 47.04
CA PRO A 825 24.13 27.42 48.03
C PRO A 825 25.55 27.68 47.52
N ALA A 826 25.94 26.86 46.54
CA ALA A 826 27.20 26.88 45.82
C ALA A 826 27.21 27.83 44.60
N ASP A 827 26.10 28.43 44.16
CA ASP A 827 26.07 29.54 43.21
C ASP A 827 26.27 30.85 43.99
N PHE A 828 27.53 31.28 44.06
CA PHE A 828 27.90 32.45 44.84
C PHE A 828 27.74 33.76 44.08
N ASN A 829 27.57 33.71 42.76
CA ASN A 829 27.50 34.89 41.91
C ASN A 829 26.05 35.19 41.43
N GLY A 830 25.12 34.26 41.64
CA GLY A 830 23.71 34.36 41.30
C GLY A 830 23.45 34.30 39.79
N ASP A 831 24.29 33.59 39.03
CA ASP A 831 24.15 33.44 37.58
C ASP A 831 23.32 32.22 37.15
N GLY A 832 22.81 31.45 38.12
CA GLY A 832 21.96 30.28 37.89
C GLY A 832 22.74 29.01 37.58
N THR A 833 24.07 29.03 37.66
CA THR A 833 24.92 27.86 37.45
C THR A 833 26.00 27.73 38.52
N VAL A 834 26.26 26.51 39.01
CA VAL A 834 27.44 26.25 39.86
C VAL A 834 28.63 25.96 38.95
N GLY A 835 29.40 27.00 38.69
CA GLY A 835 30.45 26.97 37.68
C GLY A 835 31.85 27.22 38.21
N PHE A 836 32.75 27.43 37.25
CA PHE A 836 34.12 27.81 37.55
C PHE A 836 34.19 29.17 38.26
N THR A 837 33.23 30.05 38.00
CA THR A 837 33.13 31.36 38.62
C THR A 837 32.87 31.23 40.11
N ASP A 838 31.98 30.34 40.53
CA ASP A 838 31.63 30.08 41.93
C ASP A 838 32.73 29.35 42.68
N LEU A 839 33.38 28.40 41.99
CA LEU A 839 34.60 27.79 42.50
C LEU A 839 35.68 28.86 42.79
N THR A 840 35.78 29.90 41.95
CA THR A 840 36.73 30.98 42.22
C THR A 840 36.35 31.84 43.42
N VAL A 841 35.05 32.02 43.68
CA VAL A 841 34.55 32.72 44.87
C VAL A 841 34.89 31.90 46.12
N LEU A 842 34.60 30.60 46.15
CA LEU A 842 34.95 29.71 47.27
C LEU A 842 36.46 29.68 47.54
N LEU A 843 37.27 29.51 46.49
CA LEU A 843 38.73 29.48 46.61
C LEU A 843 39.32 30.82 47.08
N SER A 844 38.64 31.93 46.81
CA SER A 844 39.06 33.25 47.28
C SER A 844 38.86 33.43 48.80
N SER A 845 37.93 32.67 49.38
CA SER A 845 37.59 32.67 50.81
C SER A 845 38.23 31.52 51.58
N TYR A 846 38.88 30.57 50.89
CA TYR A 846 39.46 29.35 51.46
C TYR A 846 40.47 29.62 52.58
N GLY A 847 40.09 29.24 53.81
CA GLY A 847 40.88 29.45 55.02
C GLY A 847 41.04 30.91 55.45
N LEU A 848 40.21 31.82 54.92
CA LEU A 848 40.27 33.26 55.21
C LEU A 848 39.04 33.77 55.96
N ASP A 849 37.84 33.47 55.47
CA ASP A 849 36.55 33.84 56.07
C ASP A 849 35.47 32.78 55.76
N ALA A 850 34.22 33.08 56.10
CA ALA A 850 33.07 32.20 55.87
C ALA A 850 32.35 32.50 54.53
N GLY A 851 32.99 33.25 53.62
CA GLY A 851 32.37 33.67 52.36
C GLY A 851 32.08 32.54 51.37
N GLY A 852 32.57 31.32 51.62
CA GLY A 852 32.21 30.10 50.89
C GLY A 852 31.96 28.91 51.81
N ASP A 853 31.47 29.16 53.04
CA ASP A 853 31.12 28.14 54.05
C ASP A 853 29.74 27.54 53.71
N LEU A 854 29.75 26.36 53.09
CA LEU A 854 28.57 25.66 52.59
C LEU A 854 28.03 24.63 53.58
N ASP A 855 28.86 24.14 54.50
CA ASP A 855 28.43 23.20 55.56
C ASP A 855 28.03 23.90 56.87
N GLY A 856 28.17 25.23 56.94
CA GLY A 856 27.74 26.08 58.04
C GLY A 856 28.61 25.95 59.29
N ASN A 857 29.85 25.46 59.17
CA ASN A 857 30.74 25.24 60.29
C ASN A 857 31.53 26.48 60.73
N GLY A 858 31.44 27.58 59.98
CA GLY A 858 32.10 28.87 60.22
C GLY A 858 33.47 29.03 59.53
N GLU A 859 33.92 28.08 58.73
CA GLU A 859 35.21 28.09 58.00
C GLU A 859 35.04 27.60 56.55
N THR A 860 35.50 28.35 55.55
CA THR A 860 35.58 27.84 54.17
C THR A 860 36.79 26.91 54.01
N GLY A 861 36.55 25.62 53.82
CA GLY A 861 37.54 24.55 53.81
C GLY A 861 37.30 23.47 52.75
N PHE A 862 37.93 22.31 52.96
CA PHE A 862 37.89 21.20 52.00
C PHE A 862 36.48 20.59 51.88
N THR A 863 35.71 20.57 52.96
CA THR A 863 34.33 20.06 52.96
C THR A 863 33.44 20.93 52.08
N ASP A 864 33.56 22.24 52.15
CA ASP A 864 32.80 23.18 51.32
C ASP A 864 33.19 23.05 49.85
N LEU A 865 34.48 22.88 49.56
CA LEU A 865 34.94 22.61 48.19
C LEU A 865 34.33 21.32 47.62
N THR A 866 34.18 20.27 48.45
CA THR A 866 33.52 19.04 48.01
C THR A 866 32.03 19.21 47.80
N ILE A 867 31.35 20.04 48.60
CA ILE A 867 29.92 20.35 48.43
C ILE A 867 29.68 21.12 47.14
N LEU A 868 30.53 22.11 46.82
CA LEU A 868 30.44 22.85 45.57
C LEU A 868 30.68 21.94 44.35
N LEU A 869 31.69 21.07 44.40
CA LEU A 869 31.99 20.17 43.28
C LEU A 869 30.93 19.08 43.08
N SER A 870 30.18 18.71 44.12
CA SER A 870 29.04 17.79 43.98
C SER A 870 27.80 18.44 43.40
N ALA A 871 27.72 19.78 43.39
CA ALA A 871 26.59 20.55 42.86
C ALA A 871 26.92 21.20 41.50
N TYR A 872 27.99 20.77 40.81
CA TYR A 872 28.51 21.41 39.60
C TYR A 872 27.57 21.21 38.40
N GLY A 873 26.99 22.27 37.85
CA GLY A 873 25.98 22.20 36.79
C GLY A 873 25.00 23.37 36.80
N ALA A 874 23.92 23.27 36.02
CA ALA A 874 22.76 24.15 36.16
C ALA A 874 22.11 23.89 37.52
N CYS A 875 21.66 24.96 38.19
CA CYS A 875 20.87 24.80 39.41
C CYS A 875 19.45 24.36 38.99
N PRO A 876 18.89 23.29 39.59
CA PRO A 876 17.51 22.88 39.34
C PRO A 876 16.52 23.94 39.81
#